data_AF-A0A7C5SF31-F1
#
_entry.id   AF-A0A7C5SF31-F1
#
_cell.length_a   1.000
_cell.length_b   1.000
_cell.length_c   1.000
_cell.angle_alpha   90.00
_cell.angle_beta   90.00
_cell.angle_gamma   90.00
#
_symmetry.space_group_name_H-M   'P 1'
#
loop_
_entity.id
_entity.type
_entity.pdbx_description
1 polymer ?
#
loop_
_entity_poly.entity_id
_entity_poly.type
_entity_poly.pdbx_seq_one_letter_code
_entity_poly.pdbx_strand_id
1 'polypeptide(L)'
;MEDAGIGMAPAEDSASPESFRLGKYTISVKLYALSFGLLFAFACIMGYTVMTLSKQRQDANSINLAGAQRMLTQRMSKAVMRARLGDDQALQEVIEARQRFSTVLAGLRQGDAELELPPAPTEEISRDLEHVEQLWTPFAEKLDLISSRWPAVQQAASEVSTASGPLYQQARDLEVLIENKGRGRIAKATRRLSANVHDLERNLLLALQRGDSGAGQRAMAALAAQDELLAGLLEGDSKRGLKKISDRRLREKIESFAQAWAPVAAAARVAVEGGAEVEEAIRFIADRNIELLKTMNQAVGAMASRSRAKVDRMVRNGLIALLVLTVAGGIGSVWTIRELARTLKQVSQRMEKLAQGDLRQQPLTVSSRDEAGLLAAVYNSLLENLQRVIERVRAIADGDPSVVFEAQSEGDMLASALNDMSAALRRAGEEQAERERKAAEEKARIEREQAERELKAAETLQRKVDQLLEVVDRAARGDLTGTVTVSGTDAIGRLGTGIAKLLENLKASLLQIAGTARHLHEAGSRLSSVSDRINTSSNSTAERVNIVSGASEEVNQSMRSVAAGSEEMTVTIKEISSSTADAATVAGRAVEISAQTQETVNQLGTRSEEIGQVVKVINSIAEQTNLLALNATIEAARAGEAGKGFAVVANEVKDLANETSKATEEISERICAIQNDTQATVDAIGRISKIIGEIHD
;
A
#
# COMPACT_ATOMS: atom_id res chain seq x y z
N MET A 1 37.82 73.00 69.28
CA MET A 1 38.51 71.92 68.55
C MET A 1 37.83 71.87 67.19
N GLU A 2 38.06 72.89 66.36
CA GLU A 2 39.22 73.01 65.43
C GLU A 2 39.11 71.94 64.34
N ASP A 3 39.00 72.23 63.05
CA ASP A 3 39.41 73.45 62.33
C ASP A 3 38.62 73.66 61.02
N ALA A 4 38.62 74.91 60.56
CA ALA A 4 37.85 75.58 59.51
C ALA A 4 37.82 74.87 58.13
N GLY A 5 36.78 74.97 57.29
CA GLY A 5 36.06 76.17 56.88
C GLY A 5 36.77 76.87 55.71
N ILE A 6 36.23 76.79 54.49
CA ILE A 6 35.86 77.93 53.63
C ILE A 6 34.91 77.41 52.53
N GLY A 7 33.76 78.05 52.43
CA GLY A 7 32.71 77.74 51.47
C GLY A 7 32.96 78.35 50.08
N MET A 8 32.33 77.73 49.10
CA MET A 8 32.01 78.35 47.81
C MET A 8 30.63 77.82 47.40
N ALA A 9 29.66 78.72 47.34
CA ALA A 9 28.32 78.46 46.85
C ALA A 9 28.37 78.12 45.35
N PRO A 10 27.65 77.09 44.86
CA PRO A 10 27.43 76.95 43.43
C PRO A 10 26.36 77.97 43.01
N ALA A 11 26.73 78.78 42.02
CA ALA A 11 25.89 79.78 41.39
C ALA A 11 24.59 79.16 40.84
N GLU A 12 23.49 79.89 41.00
CA GLU A 12 22.21 79.65 40.35
C GLU A 12 22.41 79.51 38.83
N ASP A 13 22.12 78.32 38.34
CA ASP A 13 22.16 77.97 36.93
C ASP A 13 20.98 78.67 36.24
N SER A 14 21.32 79.56 35.31
CA SER A 14 20.37 80.29 34.48
C SER A 14 19.73 79.30 33.50
N ALA A 15 18.44 79.01 33.71
CA ALA A 15 17.65 78.16 32.84
C ALA A 15 17.57 78.76 31.42
N SER A 16 18.42 78.25 30.54
CA SER A 16 18.23 78.32 29.09
C SER A 16 17.26 77.21 28.65
N PRO A 17 16.43 77.42 27.60
CA PRO A 17 15.35 76.51 27.26
C PRO A 17 15.89 75.25 26.58
N GLU A 18 16.11 74.19 27.35
CA GLU A 18 16.39 72.86 26.80
C GLU A 18 15.20 72.37 25.97
N SER A 19 15.46 72.18 24.68
CA SER A 19 14.60 71.48 23.72
C SER A 19 14.05 70.18 24.32
N PHE A 20 12.71 70.04 24.36
CA PHE A 20 12.01 68.80 24.71
C PHE A 20 12.47 67.64 23.82
N ARG A 21 13.45 66.86 24.26
CA ARG A 21 13.84 65.60 23.61
C ARG A 21 12.93 64.49 24.11
N LEU A 22 12.17 63.87 23.19
CA LEU A 22 11.47 62.61 23.44
C LEU A 22 12.46 61.58 24.01
N GLY A 23 12.10 60.92 25.11
CA GLY A 23 12.90 59.82 25.64
C GLY A 23 12.97 58.66 24.63
N LYS A 24 13.98 57.79 24.75
CA LYS A 24 14.24 56.63 23.85
C LYS A 24 13.08 55.63 23.69
N TYR A 25 11.93 55.84 24.33
CA TYR A 25 10.78 54.94 24.37
C TYR A 25 9.52 55.67 23.93
N THR A 26 9.33 55.81 22.62
CA THR A 26 8.07 56.29 22.02
C THR A 26 6.97 55.23 22.10
N ILE A 27 5.70 55.63 21.99
CA ILE A 27 4.54 54.72 21.89
C ILE A 27 4.75 53.73 20.73
N SER A 28 5.31 54.21 19.61
CA SER A 28 5.69 53.38 18.47
C SER A 28 6.72 52.31 18.83
N VAL A 29 7.75 52.63 19.61
CA VAL A 29 8.75 51.65 20.08
C VAL A 29 8.12 50.59 21.00
N LYS A 30 7.17 50.95 21.88
CA LYS A 30 6.44 49.98 22.71
C LYS A 30 5.57 49.03 21.86
N LEU A 31 4.87 49.56 20.86
CA LEU A 31 4.06 48.76 19.92
C LEU A 31 4.91 47.85 19.04
N TYR A 32 6.05 48.34 18.56
CA TYR A 32 7.01 47.53 17.79
C TYR A 32 7.68 46.47 18.66
N ALA A 33 8.03 46.76 19.91
CA ALA A 33 8.60 45.78 20.82
C ALA A 33 7.62 44.63 21.13
N LEU A 34 6.33 44.94 21.33
CA LEU A 34 5.29 43.94 21.54
C LEU A 34 5.06 43.09 20.28
N SER A 35 5.00 43.74 19.11
CA SER A 35 4.86 43.05 17.82
C SER A 35 6.07 42.17 17.51
N PHE A 36 7.28 42.65 17.77
CA PHE A 36 8.54 41.92 17.57
C PHE A 36 8.67 40.75 18.53
N GLY A 37 8.27 40.90 19.80
CA GLY A 37 8.23 39.80 20.77
C GLY A 37 7.28 38.68 20.35
N LEU A 38 6.09 39.03 19.84
CA LEU A 38 5.14 38.09 19.24
C LEU A 38 5.73 37.36 18.01
N LEU A 39 6.39 38.11 17.13
CA LEU A 39 7.01 37.57 15.91
C LEU A 39 8.20 36.66 16.22
N PHE A 40 9.01 37.02 17.20
CA PHE A 40 10.13 36.20 17.69
C PHE A 40 9.64 34.89 18.32
N ALA A 41 8.61 34.97 19.17
CA ALA A 41 8.00 33.77 19.76
C ALA A 41 7.37 32.86 18.69
N PHE A 42 6.74 33.45 17.66
CA PHE A 42 6.25 32.70 16.50
C PHE A 42 7.38 32.04 15.71
N ALA A 43 8.50 32.73 15.49
CA ALA A 43 9.68 32.18 14.82
C ALA A 43 10.30 31.02 15.62
N CYS A 44 10.35 31.10 16.95
CA CYS A 44 10.79 29.99 17.80
C CYS A 44 9.88 28.77 17.70
N ILE A 45 8.55 28.97 17.66
CA ILE A 45 7.58 27.89 17.46
C ILE A 45 7.73 27.26 16.07
N MET A 46 7.90 28.08 15.03
CA MET A 46 8.16 27.61 13.68
C MET A 46 9.48 26.82 13.60
N GLY A 47 10.55 27.32 14.22
CA GLY A 47 11.83 26.60 14.30
C GLY A 47 11.71 25.26 15.02
N TYR A 48 11.02 25.22 16.16
CA TYR A 48 10.71 23.98 16.88
C TYR A 48 9.89 23.01 16.02
N THR A 49 8.91 23.51 15.27
CA THR A 49 8.08 22.71 14.36
C THR A 49 8.90 22.14 13.21
N VAL A 50 9.77 22.92 12.58
CA VAL A 50 10.64 22.45 11.50
C VAL A 50 11.65 21.40 11.99
N MET A 51 12.27 21.62 13.16
CA MET A 51 13.25 20.69 13.74
C MET A 51 12.61 19.36 14.20
N THR A 52 11.31 19.36 14.47
CA THR A 52 10.55 18.15 14.80
C THR A 52 9.98 17.45 13.56
N LEU A 53 9.63 18.20 12.51
CA LEU A 53 9.22 17.65 11.20
C LEU A 53 10.32 16.81 10.55
N SER A 54 11.59 17.21 10.69
CA SER A 54 12.72 16.43 10.18
C SER A 54 12.85 15.06 10.87
N LYS A 55 12.65 15.01 12.20
CA LYS A 55 12.58 13.75 12.95
C LYS A 55 11.38 12.89 12.55
N GLN A 56 10.26 13.50 12.13
CA GLN A 56 9.09 12.79 11.65
C GLN A 56 9.34 12.07 10.31
N ARG A 57 10.16 12.64 9.42
CA ARG A 57 10.52 11.99 8.16
C ARG A 57 11.29 10.67 8.37
N GLN A 58 12.19 10.65 9.35
CA GLN A 58 12.91 9.44 9.75
C GLN A 58 11.98 8.38 10.38
N ASP A 59 11.07 8.80 11.26
CA ASP A 59 10.05 7.90 11.84
C ASP A 59 9.15 7.31 10.74
N ALA A 60 8.77 8.09 9.72
CA ALA A 60 7.98 7.62 8.58
C ALA A 60 8.73 6.63 7.68
N ASN A 61 10.03 6.87 7.42
CA ASN A 61 10.88 5.92 6.69
C ASN A 61 11.01 4.60 7.43
N SER A 62 11.20 4.63 8.77
CA SER A 62 11.27 3.40 9.58
C SER A 62 9.99 2.57 9.48
N ILE A 63 8.81 3.20 9.52
CA ILE A 63 7.52 2.52 9.39
C ILE A 63 7.32 1.97 7.97
N ASN A 64 7.67 2.73 6.94
CA ASN A 64 7.58 2.27 5.55
C ASN A 64 8.50 1.10 5.26
N LEU A 65 9.76 1.17 5.71
CA LEU A 65 10.74 0.10 5.53
C LEU A 65 10.38 -1.15 6.34
N ALA A 66 9.84 -0.98 7.55
CA ALA A 66 9.30 -2.07 8.35
C ALA A 66 8.04 -2.69 7.69
N GLY A 67 7.16 -1.87 7.08
CA GLY A 67 6.06 -2.34 6.25
C GLY A 67 6.53 -3.11 5.01
N ALA A 68 7.65 -2.69 4.40
CA ALA A 68 8.28 -3.39 3.29
C ALA A 68 8.81 -4.77 3.70
N GLN A 69 9.24 -4.95 4.95
CA GLN A 69 9.67 -6.28 5.44
C GLN A 69 8.57 -7.33 5.32
N ARG A 70 7.33 -6.98 5.68
CA ARG A 70 6.16 -7.86 5.52
C ARG A 70 5.99 -8.31 4.07
N MET A 71 6.07 -7.35 3.14
CA MET A 71 5.96 -7.63 1.70
C MET A 71 7.09 -8.54 1.24
N LEU A 72 8.32 -8.31 1.72
CA LEU A 72 9.48 -9.13 1.39
C LEU A 72 9.31 -10.56 1.88
N THR A 73 8.81 -10.81 3.10
CA THR A 73 8.57 -12.18 3.60
C THR A 73 7.58 -12.94 2.73
N GLN A 74 6.46 -12.30 2.39
CA GLN A 74 5.46 -12.90 1.50
C GLN A 74 6.00 -13.12 0.09
N ARG A 75 6.77 -12.16 -0.44
CA ARG A 75 7.40 -12.25 -1.76
C ARG A 75 8.39 -13.42 -1.81
N MET A 76 9.21 -13.61 -0.78
CA MET A 76 10.14 -14.74 -0.66
C MET A 76 9.39 -16.06 -0.66
N SER A 77 8.39 -16.24 0.21
CA SER A 77 7.60 -17.48 0.23
C SER A 77 6.91 -17.77 -1.10
N LYS A 78 6.33 -16.75 -1.75
CA LYS A 78 5.70 -16.88 -3.08
C LYS A 78 6.73 -17.23 -4.16
N ALA A 79 7.91 -16.61 -4.12
CA ALA A 79 8.99 -16.87 -5.07
C ALA A 79 9.56 -18.29 -4.89
N VAL A 80 9.76 -18.76 -3.66
CA VAL A 80 10.13 -20.17 -3.38
C VAL A 80 9.13 -21.14 -3.99
N MET A 81 7.82 -20.90 -3.84
CA MET A 81 6.80 -21.76 -4.44
C MET A 81 6.78 -21.70 -5.97
N ARG A 82 7.10 -20.55 -6.58
CA ARG A 82 7.25 -20.44 -8.03
C ARG A 82 8.50 -21.15 -8.54
N ALA A 83 9.63 -21.02 -7.83
CA ALA A 83 10.87 -21.72 -8.16
C ALA A 83 10.67 -23.25 -8.17
N ARG A 84 9.86 -23.75 -7.23
CA ARG A 84 9.44 -25.16 -7.19
C ARG A 84 8.69 -25.61 -8.45
N LEU A 85 7.89 -24.71 -9.04
CA LEU A 85 7.14 -24.98 -10.28
C LEU A 85 7.98 -24.78 -11.56
N GLY A 86 9.28 -24.50 -11.44
CA GLY A 86 10.19 -24.32 -12.57
C GLY A 86 10.34 -22.88 -13.07
N ASP A 87 10.00 -21.88 -12.27
CA ASP A 87 10.31 -20.47 -12.58
C ASP A 87 11.77 -20.14 -12.21
N ASP A 88 12.66 -20.17 -13.21
CA ASP A 88 14.10 -19.94 -13.03
C ASP A 88 14.42 -18.53 -12.51
N GLN A 89 13.57 -17.53 -12.77
CA GLN A 89 13.78 -16.16 -12.26
C GLN A 89 13.38 -16.02 -10.78
N ALA A 90 12.51 -16.90 -10.28
CA ALA A 90 12.02 -16.81 -8.92
C ALA A 90 13.11 -17.03 -7.87
N LEU A 91 14.16 -17.80 -8.16
CA LEU A 91 15.28 -18.00 -7.25
C LEU A 91 16.07 -16.71 -7.02
N GLN A 92 16.29 -15.94 -8.09
CA GLN A 92 16.97 -14.64 -8.00
C GLN A 92 16.16 -13.65 -7.16
N GLU A 93 14.83 -13.65 -7.31
CA GLU A 93 13.94 -12.85 -6.46
C GLU A 93 14.03 -13.24 -4.98
N VAL A 94 14.20 -14.53 -4.66
CA VAL A 94 14.40 -14.99 -3.28
C VAL A 94 15.69 -14.40 -2.71
N ILE A 95 16.81 -14.50 -3.45
CA ILE A 95 18.12 -13.99 -3.02
C ILE A 95 18.06 -12.48 -2.74
N GLU A 96 17.53 -11.71 -3.69
CA GLU A 96 17.42 -10.25 -3.57
C GLU A 96 16.51 -9.83 -2.40
N ALA A 97 15.34 -10.48 -2.27
CA ALA A 97 14.40 -10.17 -1.21
C ALA A 97 14.94 -10.54 0.17
N ARG A 98 15.64 -11.68 0.27
CA ARG A 98 16.32 -12.15 1.48
C ARG A 98 17.40 -11.16 1.93
N GLN A 99 18.25 -10.73 1.00
CA GLN A 99 19.31 -9.78 1.31
C GLN A 99 18.74 -8.43 1.76
N ARG A 100 17.73 -7.93 1.05
CA ARG A 100 17.05 -6.67 1.42
C ARG A 100 16.34 -6.75 2.76
N PHE A 101 15.76 -7.90 3.11
CA PHE A 101 15.15 -8.12 4.43
C PHE A 101 16.22 -8.03 5.53
N SER A 102 17.31 -8.77 5.40
CA SER A 102 18.42 -8.74 6.37
C SER A 102 19.00 -7.34 6.57
N THR A 103 19.26 -6.59 5.49
CA THR A 103 19.81 -5.23 5.57
C THR A 103 18.87 -4.29 6.33
N VAL A 104 17.57 -4.31 6.01
CA VAL A 104 16.61 -3.42 6.66
C VAL A 104 16.36 -3.83 8.11
N LEU A 105 16.30 -5.12 8.44
CA LEU A 105 16.16 -5.58 9.82
C LEU A 105 17.35 -5.13 10.69
N ALA A 106 18.57 -5.26 10.18
CA ALA A 106 19.77 -4.76 10.85
C ALA A 106 19.71 -3.24 11.06
N GLY A 107 19.31 -2.49 10.01
CA GLY A 107 19.14 -1.04 10.08
C GLY A 107 18.05 -0.60 11.06
N LEU A 108 16.95 -1.34 11.18
CA LEU A 108 15.89 -1.06 12.16
C LEU A 108 16.34 -1.31 13.61
N ARG A 109 17.26 -2.25 13.83
CA ARG A 109 17.84 -2.52 15.16
C ARG A 109 18.89 -1.48 15.55
N GLN A 110 19.91 -1.33 14.71
CA GLN A 110 21.16 -0.64 15.06
C GLN A 110 21.23 0.80 14.50
N GLY A 111 20.32 1.16 13.60
CA GLY A 111 20.39 2.39 12.81
C GLY A 111 21.26 2.19 11.57
N ASP A 112 20.90 2.89 10.49
CA ASP A 112 21.62 2.87 9.22
C ASP A 112 21.53 4.26 8.58
N ALA A 113 22.68 4.89 8.35
CA ALA A 113 22.76 6.23 7.81
C ALA A 113 22.40 6.31 6.31
N GLU A 114 22.67 5.26 5.53
CA GLU A 114 22.33 5.21 4.10
C GLU A 114 20.84 4.99 3.88
N LEU A 115 20.20 4.19 4.75
CA LEU A 115 18.76 3.94 4.74
C LEU A 115 17.94 5.03 5.46
N GLU A 116 18.59 6.06 5.99
CA GLU A 116 17.98 7.10 6.83
C GLU A 116 17.20 6.52 8.04
N LEU A 117 17.69 5.41 8.61
CA LEU A 117 17.07 4.70 9.72
C LEU A 117 17.73 5.07 11.05
N PRO A 118 16.96 5.62 12.03
CA PRO A 118 17.46 5.76 13.38
C PRO A 118 17.50 4.39 14.09
N PRO A 119 18.38 4.21 15.10
CA PRO A 119 18.39 3.00 15.93
C PRO A 119 17.07 2.78 16.65
N ALA A 120 16.83 1.54 17.08
CA ALA A 120 15.59 1.13 17.73
C ALA A 120 15.21 2.12 18.86
N PRO A 121 14.01 2.73 18.81
CA PRO A 121 13.74 3.93 19.60
C PRO A 121 13.44 3.64 21.09
N THR A 122 13.29 2.37 21.49
CA THR A 122 13.05 1.90 22.87
C THR A 122 13.57 0.48 23.04
N GLU A 123 13.88 0.12 24.29
CA GLU A 123 14.29 -1.23 24.69
C GLU A 123 13.21 -2.30 24.43
N GLU A 124 11.92 -1.96 24.50
CA GLU A 124 10.81 -2.85 24.13
C GLU A 124 10.82 -3.20 22.63
N ILE A 125 10.86 -2.17 21.77
CA ILE A 125 10.95 -2.35 20.30
C ILE A 125 12.25 -3.06 19.91
N SER A 126 13.35 -2.78 20.60
CA SER A 126 14.61 -3.49 20.38
C SER A 126 14.49 -4.99 20.70
N ARG A 127 13.77 -5.35 21.78
CA ARG A 127 13.48 -6.76 22.11
C ARG A 127 12.56 -7.41 21.09
N ASP A 128 11.55 -6.70 20.60
CA ASP A 128 10.66 -7.22 19.56
C ASP A 128 11.42 -7.49 18.26
N LEU A 129 12.27 -6.55 17.81
CA LEU A 129 13.12 -6.74 16.64
C LEU A 129 14.17 -7.84 16.83
N GLU A 130 14.66 -8.04 18.05
CA GLU A 130 15.54 -9.15 18.38
C GLU A 130 14.83 -10.50 18.28
N HIS A 131 13.56 -10.56 18.70
CA HIS A 131 12.75 -11.76 18.51
C HIS A 131 12.46 -12.02 17.03
N VAL A 132 12.22 -10.97 16.23
CA VAL A 132 12.15 -11.09 14.76
C VAL A 132 13.45 -11.67 14.19
N GLU A 133 14.61 -11.20 14.65
CA GLU A 133 15.90 -11.71 14.17
C GLU A 133 16.12 -13.18 14.53
N GLN A 134 15.75 -13.60 15.74
CA GLN A 134 15.81 -15.01 16.16
C GLN A 134 14.97 -15.93 15.27
N LEU A 135 13.82 -15.45 14.80
CA LEU A 135 12.97 -16.18 13.85
C LEU A 135 13.52 -16.09 12.41
N TRP A 136 14.13 -14.96 12.06
CA TRP A 136 14.67 -14.70 10.73
C TRP A 136 15.93 -15.49 10.41
N THR A 137 16.88 -15.61 11.33
CA THR A 137 18.15 -16.32 11.08
C THR A 137 17.96 -17.74 10.53
N PRO A 138 17.21 -18.65 11.20
CA PRO A 138 16.98 -19.98 10.64
C PRO A 138 16.14 -19.95 9.36
N PHE A 139 15.25 -18.97 9.20
CA PHE A 139 14.46 -18.78 7.97
C PHE A 139 15.36 -18.41 6.79
N ALA A 140 16.30 -17.49 6.99
CA ALA A 140 17.27 -17.03 6.00
C ALA A 140 18.23 -18.16 5.59
N GLU A 141 18.69 -18.98 6.54
CA GLU A 141 19.50 -20.17 6.26
C GLU A 141 18.78 -21.16 5.34
N LYS A 142 17.48 -21.39 5.57
CA LYS A 142 16.67 -22.26 4.69
C LYS A 142 16.46 -21.66 3.30
N LEU A 143 16.31 -20.34 3.18
CA LEU A 143 16.25 -19.67 1.87
C LEU A 143 17.57 -19.79 1.11
N ASP A 144 18.72 -19.66 1.79
CA ASP A 144 20.04 -19.81 1.20
C ASP A 144 20.28 -21.27 0.77
N LEU A 145 19.83 -22.25 1.55
CA LEU A 145 19.85 -23.67 1.19
C LEU A 145 19.06 -23.92 -0.09
N ILE A 146 17.83 -23.43 -0.19
CA ILE A 146 17.00 -23.57 -1.40
C ILE A 146 17.70 -22.92 -2.59
N SER A 147 18.18 -21.69 -2.42
CA SER A 147 18.80 -20.92 -3.51
C SER A 147 20.11 -21.55 -4.03
N SER A 148 20.84 -22.27 -3.18
CA SER A 148 22.09 -22.93 -3.56
C SER A 148 21.89 -24.36 -4.07
N ARG A 149 20.92 -25.10 -3.51
CA ARG A 149 20.75 -26.54 -3.76
C ARG A 149 19.76 -26.84 -4.89
N TRP A 150 18.70 -26.05 -5.01
CA TRP A 150 17.62 -26.29 -5.98
C TRP A 150 18.08 -26.33 -7.45
N PRO A 151 19.00 -25.45 -7.92
CA PRO A 151 19.47 -25.52 -9.30
C PRO A 151 20.14 -26.85 -9.65
N ALA A 152 20.95 -27.39 -8.73
CA ALA A 152 21.61 -28.68 -8.91
C ALA A 152 20.60 -29.84 -8.92
N VAL A 153 19.56 -29.76 -8.09
CA VAL A 153 18.46 -30.74 -8.06
C VAL A 153 17.68 -30.73 -9.36
N GLN A 154 17.32 -29.55 -9.88
CA GLN A 154 16.61 -29.41 -11.15
C GLN A 154 17.44 -29.92 -12.32
N GLN A 155 18.74 -29.58 -12.35
CA GLN A 155 19.66 -30.08 -13.36
C GLN A 155 19.73 -31.61 -13.33
N ALA A 156 19.94 -32.20 -12.16
CA ALA A 156 20.04 -33.65 -11.99
C ALA A 156 18.73 -34.37 -12.38
N ALA A 157 17.57 -33.79 -12.06
CA ALA A 157 16.28 -34.31 -12.49
C ALA A 157 16.08 -34.26 -14.01
N SER A 158 16.53 -33.17 -14.64
CA SER A 158 16.51 -32.99 -16.10
C SER A 158 17.42 -34.01 -16.81
N GLU A 159 18.60 -34.29 -16.25
CA GLU A 159 19.51 -35.33 -16.75
C GLU A 159 18.86 -36.72 -16.71
N VAL A 160 18.18 -37.06 -15.62
CA VAL A 160 17.44 -38.33 -15.50
C VAL A 160 16.36 -38.42 -16.56
N SER A 161 15.53 -37.39 -16.72
CA SER A 161 14.44 -37.40 -17.70
C SER A 161 14.96 -37.52 -19.13
N THR A 162 16.01 -36.77 -19.48
CA THR A 162 16.62 -36.80 -20.82
C THR A 162 17.23 -38.17 -21.14
N ALA A 163 17.86 -38.82 -20.15
CA ALA A 163 18.52 -40.12 -20.32
C ALA A 163 17.56 -41.32 -20.22
N SER A 164 16.35 -41.14 -19.69
CA SER A 164 15.37 -42.22 -19.53
C SER A 164 14.92 -42.81 -20.87
N GLY A 165 14.68 -41.97 -21.88
CA GLY A 165 14.30 -42.39 -23.24
C GLY A 165 15.25 -43.43 -23.87
N PRO A 166 16.55 -43.12 -24.01
CA PRO A 166 17.56 -44.07 -24.48
C PRO A 166 17.64 -45.36 -23.65
N LEU A 167 17.52 -45.26 -22.33
CA LEU A 167 17.52 -46.43 -21.44
C LEU A 167 16.33 -47.35 -21.68
N TYR A 168 15.13 -46.80 -21.89
CA TYR A 168 13.95 -47.62 -22.25
C TYR A 168 14.16 -48.38 -23.55
N GLN A 169 14.77 -47.74 -24.56
CA GLN A 169 15.07 -48.40 -25.82
C GLN A 169 16.08 -49.53 -25.64
N GLN A 170 17.17 -49.29 -24.90
CA GLN A 170 18.15 -50.35 -24.61
C GLN A 170 17.57 -51.51 -23.80
N ALA A 171 16.69 -51.23 -22.83
CA ALA A 171 15.99 -52.27 -22.07
C ALA A 171 15.05 -53.11 -22.95
N ARG A 172 14.32 -52.46 -23.87
CA ARG A 172 13.43 -53.14 -24.83
C ARG A 172 14.22 -54.00 -25.81
N ASP A 173 15.33 -53.48 -26.32
CA ASP A 173 16.28 -54.21 -27.16
C ASP A 173 16.80 -55.49 -26.50
N LEU A 174 17.10 -55.41 -25.20
CA LEU A 174 17.51 -56.55 -24.38
C LEU A 174 16.38 -57.57 -24.23
N GLU A 175 15.14 -57.12 -24.04
CA GLU A 175 13.96 -57.99 -23.92
C GLU A 175 13.74 -58.81 -25.20
N VAL A 176 13.73 -58.16 -26.37
CA VAL A 176 13.57 -58.81 -27.68
C VAL A 176 14.66 -59.87 -27.92
N LEU A 177 15.89 -59.59 -27.51
CA LEU A 177 17.01 -60.54 -27.63
C LEU A 177 16.85 -61.78 -26.75
N ILE A 178 16.13 -61.68 -25.63
CA ILE A 178 15.94 -62.77 -24.67
C ILE A 178 14.68 -63.59 -24.97
N GLU A 179 13.59 -62.97 -25.44
CA GLU A 179 12.38 -63.69 -25.83
C GLU A 179 12.66 -64.68 -26.95
N ASN A 180 13.50 -64.31 -27.91
CA ASN A 180 13.98 -65.20 -28.96
C ASN A 180 14.83 -66.40 -28.48
N LYS A 181 15.21 -66.46 -27.18
CA LYS A 181 16.08 -67.51 -26.60
C LYS A 181 15.44 -68.34 -25.48
N GLY A 182 14.16 -68.16 -25.17
CA GLY A 182 13.39 -69.06 -24.28
C GLY A 182 13.83 -69.10 -22.79
N ARG A 183 14.37 -68.01 -22.23
CA ARG A 183 14.90 -67.99 -20.84
C ARG A 183 13.96 -67.28 -19.85
N GLY A 184 12.97 -68.00 -19.30
CA GLY A 184 11.88 -67.43 -18.48
C GLY A 184 12.29 -66.49 -17.31
N ARG A 185 13.28 -66.86 -16.47
CA ARG A 185 13.70 -66.02 -15.33
C ARG A 185 14.52 -64.79 -15.74
N ILE A 186 15.35 -64.92 -16.79
CA ILE A 186 16.15 -63.81 -17.32
C ILE A 186 15.25 -62.84 -18.08
N ALA A 187 14.28 -63.33 -18.85
CA ALA A 187 13.26 -62.49 -19.51
C ALA A 187 12.49 -61.62 -18.50
N LYS A 188 12.08 -62.22 -17.37
CA LYS A 188 11.41 -61.48 -16.28
C LYS A 188 12.33 -60.43 -15.64
N ALA A 189 13.61 -60.73 -15.44
CA ALA A 189 14.57 -59.77 -14.91
C ALA A 189 14.78 -58.60 -15.87
N THR A 190 14.90 -58.86 -17.18
CA THR A 190 15.08 -57.81 -18.19
C THR A 190 13.85 -56.93 -18.35
N ARG A 191 12.63 -57.48 -18.27
CA ARG A 191 11.40 -56.67 -18.16
C ARG A 191 11.44 -55.71 -16.98
N ARG A 192 12.01 -56.16 -15.86
CA ARG A 192 12.12 -55.35 -14.65
C ARG A 192 13.10 -54.19 -14.82
N LEU A 193 14.11 -54.30 -15.69
CA LEU A 193 15.02 -53.19 -15.99
C LEU A 193 14.25 -51.97 -16.52
N SER A 194 13.35 -52.17 -17.48
CA SER A 194 12.53 -51.09 -18.03
C SER A 194 11.56 -50.53 -16.98
N ALA A 195 10.90 -51.42 -16.22
CA ALA A 195 9.95 -51.03 -15.18
C ALA A 195 10.61 -50.18 -14.08
N ASN A 196 11.81 -50.53 -13.63
CA ASN A 196 12.50 -49.77 -12.59
C ASN A 196 12.98 -48.39 -13.08
N VAL A 197 13.38 -48.24 -14.35
CA VAL A 197 13.68 -46.93 -14.95
C VAL A 197 12.41 -46.06 -14.94
N HIS A 198 11.27 -46.65 -15.27
CA HIS A 198 9.97 -45.97 -15.24
C HIS A 198 9.53 -45.58 -13.83
N ASP A 199 9.64 -46.51 -12.89
CA ASP A 199 9.33 -46.25 -11.49
C ASP A 199 10.24 -45.16 -10.93
N LEU A 200 11.53 -45.14 -11.30
CA LEU A 200 12.44 -44.07 -10.91
C LEU A 200 11.99 -42.72 -11.44
N GLU A 201 11.81 -42.59 -12.76
CA GLU A 201 11.44 -41.33 -13.41
C GLU A 201 10.13 -40.78 -12.84
N ARG A 202 9.10 -41.62 -12.77
CA ARG A 202 7.78 -41.25 -12.23
C ARG A 202 7.87 -40.80 -10.78
N ASN A 203 8.53 -41.57 -9.91
CA ASN A 203 8.59 -41.22 -8.49
C ASN A 203 9.50 -40.01 -8.23
N LEU A 204 10.54 -39.79 -9.05
CA LEU A 204 11.35 -38.57 -8.97
C LEU A 204 10.53 -37.33 -9.32
N LEU A 205 9.72 -37.42 -10.38
CA LEU A 205 8.80 -36.36 -10.79
C LEU A 205 7.79 -36.02 -9.69
N LEU A 206 7.18 -37.05 -9.10
CA LEU A 206 6.25 -36.90 -7.97
C LEU A 206 6.93 -36.29 -6.73
N ALA A 207 8.16 -36.71 -6.42
CA ALA A 207 8.90 -36.18 -5.28
C ALA A 207 9.21 -34.68 -5.46
N LEU A 208 9.66 -34.27 -6.64
CA LEU A 208 10.10 -32.90 -6.89
C LEU A 208 8.93 -31.93 -7.15
N GLN A 209 7.93 -32.33 -7.93
CA GLN A 209 6.81 -31.44 -8.26
C GLN A 209 5.74 -31.42 -7.17
N ARG A 210 5.37 -32.58 -6.62
CA ARG A 210 4.28 -32.70 -5.64
C ARG A 210 4.76 -32.70 -4.19
N GLY A 211 6.07 -32.82 -3.95
CA GLY A 211 6.63 -32.86 -2.59
C GLY A 211 6.19 -34.11 -1.82
N ASP A 212 5.83 -35.18 -2.55
CA ASP A 212 5.46 -36.45 -1.95
C ASP A 212 6.70 -37.07 -1.30
N SER A 213 6.77 -36.97 0.04
CA SER A 213 7.88 -37.52 0.82
C SER A 213 8.06 -39.02 0.66
N GLY A 214 7.00 -39.76 0.32
CA GLY A 214 7.05 -41.19 0.03
C GLY A 214 7.51 -41.49 -1.40
N ALA A 215 7.37 -40.55 -2.34
CA ALA A 215 7.84 -40.73 -3.71
C ALA A 215 9.38 -40.74 -3.78
N GLY A 216 10.07 -39.87 -3.03
CA GLY A 216 11.54 -39.91 -2.96
C GLY A 216 12.09 -41.25 -2.47
N GLN A 217 11.48 -41.83 -1.43
CA GLN A 217 11.84 -43.16 -0.94
C GLN A 217 11.60 -44.26 -1.98
N ARG A 218 10.49 -44.19 -2.72
CA ARG A 218 10.19 -45.11 -3.81
C ARG A 218 11.17 -44.98 -4.98
N ALA A 219 11.58 -43.76 -5.32
CA ALA A 219 12.62 -43.51 -6.31
C ALA A 219 13.96 -44.14 -5.90
N MET A 220 14.38 -43.97 -4.63
CA MET A 220 15.58 -44.63 -4.10
C MET A 220 15.48 -46.16 -4.08
N ALA A 221 14.29 -46.69 -3.77
CA ALA A 221 14.05 -48.13 -3.83
C ALA A 221 14.14 -48.67 -5.27
N ALA A 222 13.64 -47.93 -6.26
CA ALA A 222 13.76 -48.28 -7.68
C ALA A 222 15.22 -48.27 -8.16
N LEU A 223 16.00 -47.26 -7.73
CA LEU A 223 17.45 -47.19 -7.96
C LEU A 223 18.17 -48.43 -7.41
N ALA A 224 17.97 -48.74 -6.13
CA ALA A 224 18.59 -49.90 -5.48
C ALA A 224 18.17 -51.21 -6.16
N ALA A 225 16.90 -51.37 -6.50
CA ALA A 225 16.40 -52.55 -7.20
C ALA A 225 17.02 -52.71 -8.59
N GLN A 226 17.29 -51.62 -9.30
CA GLN A 226 17.96 -51.64 -10.61
C GLN A 226 19.43 -52.03 -10.48
N ASP A 227 20.16 -51.41 -9.54
CA ASP A 227 21.57 -51.68 -9.29
C ASP A 227 21.80 -53.16 -8.92
N GLU A 228 20.98 -53.69 -8.01
CA GLU A 228 21.05 -55.10 -7.62
C GLU A 228 20.69 -56.06 -8.77
N LEU A 229 19.73 -55.68 -9.62
CA LEU A 229 19.30 -56.53 -10.73
C LEU A 229 20.35 -56.58 -11.85
N LEU A 230 21.02 -55.46 -12.12
CA LEU A 230 22.16 -55.41 -13.05
C LEU A 230 23.34 -56.26 -12.54
N ALA A 231 23.68 -56.14 -11.27
CA ALA A 231 24.71 -56.97 -10.64
C ALA A 231 24.35 -58.47 -10.74
N GLY A 232 23.10 -58.83 -10.42
CA GLY A 232 22.61 -60.20 -10.50
C GLY A 232 22.62 -60.79 -11.93
N LEU A 233 22.42 -59.97 -12.97
CA LEU A 233 22.51 -60.40 -14.38
C LEU A 233 23.96 -60.62 -14.84
N LEU A 234 24.90 -59.79 -14.37
CA LEU A 234 26.32 -59.82 -14.77
C LEU A 234 27.14 -60.87 -14.00
N GLU A 235 26.92 -60.98 -12.69
CA GLU A 235 27.71 -61.79 -11.77
C GLU A 235 27.01 -63.09 -11.36
N GLY A 236 25.68 -63.10 -11.41
CA GLY A 236 24.82 -64.17 -10.91
C GLY A 236 24.37 -63.91 -9.47
N ASP A 237 23.12 -64.23 -9.17
CA ASP A 237 22.51 -64.08 -7.84
C ASP A 237 21.79 -65.38 -7.46
N SER A 238 22.40 -66.13 -6.53
CA SER A 238 21.88 -67.39 -6.03
C SER A 238 20.59 -67.23 -5.20
N LYS A 239 20.39 -66.10 -4.51
CA LYS A 239 19.18 -65.82 -3.72
C LYS A 239 17.98 -65.55 -4.63
N ARG A 240 18.18 -64.87 -5.76
CA ARG A 240 17.12 -64.59 -6.76
C ARG A 240 16.97 -65.69 -7.81
N GLY A 241 17.85 -66.69 -7.78
CA GLY A 241 17.89 -67.77 -8.76
C GLY A 241 18.29 -67.30 -10.16
N LEU A 242 19.06 -66.21 -10.24
CA LEU A 242 19.64 -65.68 -11.46
C LEU A 242 21.01 -66.33 -11.69
N LYS A 243 21.12 -67.15 -12.73
CA LYS A 243 22.42 -67.67 -13.15
C LYS A 243 23.16 -66.60 -13.94
N LYS A 244 24.48 -66.52 -13.73
CA LYS A 244 25.39 -65.68 -14.49
C LYS A 244 25.18 -65.88 -15.99
N ILE A 245 24.99 -64.80 -16.73
CA ILE A 245 24.79 -64.87 -18.18
C ILE A 245 26.09 -65.27 -18.87
N SER A 246 26.07 -66.43 -19.52
CA SER A 246 27.22 -66.99 -20.27
C SER A 246 27.27 -66.54 -21.73
N ASP A 247 26.20 -65.96 -22.26
CA ASP A 247 26.11 -65.52 -23.65
C ASP A 247 26.84 -64.18 -23.83
N ARG A 248 27.90 -64.17 -24.65
CA ARG A 248 28.77 -63.00 -24.87
C ARG A 248 28.00 -61.78 -25.37
N ARG A 249 27.12 -61.96 -26.36
CA ARG A 249 26.39 -60.85 -27.00
C ARG A 249 25.36 -60.24 -26.05
N LEU A 250 24.69 -61.08 -25.26
CA LEU A 250 23.75 -60.62 -24.24
C LEU A 250 24.48 -59.89 -23.10
N ARG A 251 25.64 -60.41 -22.68
CA ARG A 251 26.49 -59.78 -21.68
C ARG A 251 26.95 -58.39 -22.10
N GLU A 252 27.46 -58.24 -23.33
CA GLU A 252 27.90 -56.95 -23.89
C GLU A 252 26.77 -55.91 -23.89
N LYS A 253 25.54 -56.29 -24.25
CA LYS A 253 24.40 -55.36 -24.18
C LYS A 253 24.01 -54.97 -22.75
N ILE A 254 24.08 -55.90 -21.79
CA ILE A 254 23.79 -55.60 -20.37
C ILE A 254 24.89 -54.71 -19.78
N GLU A 255 26.16 -54.94 -20.13
CA GLU A 255 27.27 -54.07 -19.74
C GLU A 255 27.12 -52.66 -20.34
N SER A 256 26.71 -52.56 -21.61
CA SER A 256 26.40 -51.27 -22.25
C SER A 256 25.23 -50.54 -21.56
N PHE A 257 24.18 -51.26 -21.18
CA PHE A 257 23.07 -50.69 -20.40
C PHE A 257 23.54 -50.22 -19.02
N ALA A 258 24.35 -51.01 -18.32
CA ALA A 258 24.89 -50.63 -17.01
C ALA A 258 25.78 -49.38 -17.09
N GLN A 259 26.58 -49.24 -18.15
CA GLN A 259 27.36 -48.03 -18.41
C GLN A 259 26.49 -46.80 -18.66
N ALA A 260 25.39 -46.96 -19.42
CA ALA A 260 24.43 -45.88 -19.65
C ALA A 260 23.62 -45.52 -18.39
N TRP A 261 23.36 -46.50 -17.52
CA TRP A 261 22.62 -46.33 -16.27
C TRP A 261 23.42 -45.60 -15.19
N ALA A 262 24.72 -45.86 -15.06
CA ALA A 262 25.56 -45.29 -14.01
C ALA A 262 25.45 -43.75 -13.82
N PRO A 263 25.53 -42.91 -14.86
CA PRO A 263 25.36 -41.46 -14.71
C PRO A 263 23.92 -41.10 -14.30
N VAL A 264 22.91 -41.82 -14.80
CA VAL A 264 21.51 -41.60 -14.44
C VAL A 264 21.27 -41.93 -12.97
N ALA A 265 21.86 -43.02 -12.48
CA ALA A 265 21.77 -43.40 -11.07
C ALA A 265 22.42 -42.35 -10.16
N ALA A 266 23.56 -41.80 -10.56
CA ALA A 266 24.23 -40.72 -9.82
C ALA A 266 23.38 -39.44 -9.79
N ALA A 267 22.88 -38.99 -10.95
CA ALA A 267 22.01 -37.82 -11.05
C ALA A 267 20.72 -38.00 -10.24
N ALA A 268 20.10 -39.18 -10.33
CA ALA A 268 18.89 -39.46 -9.59
C ALA A 268 19.09 -39.41 -8.06
N ARG A 269 20.22 -39.90 -7.54
CA ARG A 269 20.55 -39.78 -6.10
C ARG A 269 20.68 -38.32 -5.68
N VAL A 270 21.40 -37.50 -6.46
CA VAL A 270 21.51 -36.05 -6.22
C VAL A 270 20.14 -35.38 -6.20
N ALA A 271 19.28 -35.72 -7.17
CA ALA A 271 17.95 -35.16 -7.28
C ALA A 271 17.03 -35.57 -6.11
N VAL A 272 17.07 -36.83 -5.67
CA VAL A 272 16.24 -37.29 -4.54
C VAL A 272 16.73 -36.72 -3.21
N GLU A 273 18.04 -36.84 -2.91
CA GLU A 273 18.61 -36.38 -1.64
C GLU A 273 18.51 -34.86 -1.51
N GLY A 274 18.96 -34.13 -2.53
CA GLY A 274 18.86 -32.68 -2.54
C GLY A 274 17.41 -32.19 -2.61
N GLY A 275 16.53 -32.89 -3.33
CA GLY A 275 15.11 -32.59 -3.37
C GLY A 275 14.43 -32.72 -2.00
N ALA A 276 14.80 -33.74 -1.21
CA ALA A 276 14.28 -33.93 0.14
C ALA A 276 14.74 -32.80 1.09
N GLU A 277 16.02 -32.41 1.04
CA GLU A 277 16.55 -31.28 1.81
C GLU A 277 15.83 -29.95 1.49
N VAL A 278 15.60 -29.70 0.20
CA VAL A 278 14.88 -28.51 -0.28
C VAL A 278 13.41 -28.55 0.14
N GLU A 279 12.74 -29.69 0.03
CA GLU A 279 11.34 -29.83 0.43
C GLU A 279 11.15 -29.62 1.94
N GLU A 280 12.07 -30.10 2.77
CA GLU A 280 12.07 -29.82 4.22
C GLU A 280 12.24 -28.32 4.50
N ALA A 281 13.14 -27.65 3.78
CA ALA A 281 13.32 -26.20 3.89
C ALA A 281 12.08 -25.41 3.45
N ILE A 282 11.41 -25.82 2.37
CA ILE A 282 10.16 -25.21 1.89
C ILE A 282 9.05 -25.32 2.95
N ARG A 283 8.90 -26.50 3.57
CA ARG A 283 7.93 -26.69 4.66
C ARG A 283 8.25 -25.85 5.88
N PHE A 284 9.52 -25.80 6.28
CA PHE A 284 9.95 -24.95 7.38
C PHE A 284 9.59 -23.47 7.14
N ILE A 285 9.85 -22.98 5.94
CA ILE A 285 9.48 -21.62 5.53
C ILE A 285 7.96 -21.43 5.60
N ALA A 286 7.18 -22.37 5.06
CA ALA A 286 5.72 -22.28 5.08
C ALA A 286 5.16 -22.21 6.52
N ASP A 287 5.68 -23.05 7.42
CA ASP A 287 5.22 -23.13 8.81
C ASP A 287 5.63 -21.90 9.63
N ARG A 288 6.85 -21.40 9.47
CA ARG A 288 7.39 -20.27 10.25
C ARG A 288 7.05 -18.91 9.68
N ASN A 289 6.60 -18.82 8.42
CA ASN A 289 6.23 -17.56 7.79
C ASN A 289 5.14 -16.81 8.58
N ILE A 290 4.12 -17.51 9.07
CA ILE A 290 3.02 -16.88 9.84
C ILE A 290 3.53 -16.28 11.14
N GLU A 291 4.40 -17.00 11.85
CA GLU A 291 4.98 -16.55 13.12
C GLU A 291 5.89 -15.34 12.90
N LEU A 292 6.80 -15.41 11.92
CA LEU A 292 7.67 -14.30 11.55
C LEU A 292 6.87 -13.04 11.15
N LEU A 293 5.82 -13.21 10.34
CA LEU A 293 4.91 -12.14 9.95
C LEU A 293 4.17 -11.53 11.15
N LYS A 294 3.70 -12.37 12.08
CA LYS A 294 3.00 -11.91 13.29
C LYS A 294 3.92 -11.08 14.18
N THR A 295 5.13 -11.58 14.46
CA THR A 295 6.11 -10.89 15.29
C THR A 295 6.57 -9.58 14.64
N MET A 296 6.83 -9.60 13.32
CA MET A 296 7.16 -8.39 12.58
C MET A 296 6.01 -7.36 12.64
N ASN A 297 4.76 -7.78 12.46
CA ASN A 297 3.60 -6.89 12.57
C ASN A 297 3.46 -6.27 13.97
N GLN A 298 3.80 -7.01 15.03
CA GLN A 298 3.81 -6.48 16.39
C GLN A 298 4.88 -5.40 16.56
N ALA A 299 6.12 -5.65 16.12
CA ALA A 299 7.22 -4.68 16.16
C ALA A 299 6.88 -3.41 15.36
N VAL A 300 6.36 -3.55 14.13
CA VAL A 300 5.93 -2.42 13.28
C VAL A 300 4.75 -1.67 13.92
N GLY A 301 3.79 -2.39 14.50
CA GLY A 301 2.64 -1.81 15.17
C GLY A 301 3.03 -0.97 16.40
N ALA A 302 4.00 -1.45 17.18
CA ALA A 302 4.58 -0.71 18.31
C ALA A 302 5.29 0.57 17.84
N MET A 303 6.08 0.50 16.76
CA MET A 303 6.70 1.68 16.16
C MET A 303 5.67 2.70 15.65
N ALA A 304 4.63 2.23 14.92
CA ALA A 304 3.62 3.08 14.30
C ALA A 304 2.69 3.74 15.33
N SER A 305 2.31 3.04 16.39
CA SER A 305 1.50 3.59 17.49
C SER A 305 2.26 4.67 18.26
N ARG A 306 3.55 4.45 18.52
CA ARG A 306 4.41 5.44 19.18
C ARG A 306 4.62 6.68 18.32
N SER A 307 4.84 6.50 17.01
CA SER A 307 4.97 7.62 16.08
C SER A 307 3.70 8.48 16.09
N ARG A 308 2.51 7.87 16.01
CA ARG A 308 1.22 8.56 16.16
C ARG A 308 1.07 9.28 17.50
N ALA A 309 1.38 8.63 18.62
CA ALA A 309 1.30 9.25 19.94
C ALA A 309 2.27 10.44 20.12
N LYS A 310 3.43 10.40 19.47
CA LYS A 310 4.38 11.52 19.43
C LYS A 310 3.82 12.70 18.64
N VAL A 311 3.17 12.44 17.50
CA VAL A 311 2.48 13.46 16.70
C VAL A 311 1.33 14.09 17.49
N ASP A 312 0.49 13.30 18.14
CA ASP A 312 -0.63 13.83 18.95
C ASP A 312 -0.15 14.71 20.11
N ARG A 313 0.92 14.29 20.81
CA ARG A 313 1.56 15.12 21.84
C ARG A 313 2.12 16.40 21.26
N MET A 314 2.71 16.35 20.06
CA MET A 314 3.26 17.52 19.39
C MET A 314 2.17 18.52 18.99
N VAL A 315 1.10 18.06 18.33
CA VAL A 315 -0.05 18.89 17.95
C VAL A 315 -0.67 19.52 19.19
N ARG A 316 -0.88 18.74 20.26
CA ARG A 316 -1.40 19.25 21.53
C ARG A 316 -0.50 20.31 22.15
N ASN A 317 0.81 20.05 22.23
CA ASN A 317 1.76 21.02 22.80
C ASN A 317 1.87 22.28 21.94
N GLY A 318 1.82 22.16 20.61
CA GLY A 318 1.79 23.28 19.68
C GLY A 318 0.53 24.14 19.83
N LEU A 319 -0.64 23.52 19.98
CA LEU A 319 -1.90 24.21 20.26
C LEU A 319 -1.87 24.92 21.61
N ILE A 320 -1.33 24.29 22.66
CA ILE A 320 -1.16 24.92 23.98
C ILE A 320 -0.21 26.12 23.88
N ALA A 321 0.93 25.98 23.20
CA ALA A 321 1.88 27.08 23.02
C ALA A 321 1.24 28.25 22.26
N LEU A 322 0.49 27.97 21.18
CA LEU A 322 -0.25 28.99 20.42
C LEU A 322 -1.30 29.70 21.29
N LEU A 323 -2.05 28.95 22.10
CA LEU A 323 -3.04 29.51 23.02
C LEU A 323 -2.38 30.43 24.06
N VAL A 324 -1.30 29.98 24.69
CA VAL A 324 -0.54 30.76 25.69
C VAL A 324 -0.03 32.05 25.06
N LEU A 325 0.52 31.98 23.85
CA LEU A 325 1.08 33.12 23.13
C LEU A 325 -0.01 34.13 22.73
N THR A 326 -1.18 33.63 22.30
CA THR A 326 -2.35 34.46 21.98
C THR A 326 -2.89 35.17 23.22
N VAL A 327 -3.02 34.45 24.35
CA VAL A 327 -3.48 35.00 25.62
C VAL A 327 -2.48 36.02 26.16
N ALA A 328 -1.19 35.72 26.14
CA ALA A 328 -0.13 36.64 26.59
C ALA A 328 -0.07 37.92 25.73
N GLY A 329 -0.18 37.79 24.41
CA GLY A 329 -0.28 38.93 23.48
C GLY A 329 -1.54 39.75 23.71
N GLY A 330 -2.68 39.10 23.97
CA GLY A 330 -3.94 39.74 24.34
C GLY A 330 -3.84 40.52 25.65
N ILE A 331 -3.25 39.93 26.69
CA ILE A 331 -3.03 40.61 27.98
C ILE A 331 -2.08 41.80 27.82
N GLY A 332 -0.97 41.63 27.09
CA GLY A 332 0.01 42.69 26.83
C GLY A 332 -0.58 43.88 26.06
N SER A 333 -1.41 43.60 25.04
CA SER A 333 -2.11 44.64 24.27
C SER A 333 -3.17 45.37 25.09
N VAL A 334 -3.97 44.66 25.88
CA VAL A 334 -4.96 45.31 26.79
C VAL A 334 -4.26 46.18 27.84
N TRP A 335 -3.12 45.74 28.38
CA TRP A 335 -2.36 46.52 29.36
C TRP A 335 -1.81 47.82 28.77
N THR A 336 -1.18 47.76 27.60
CA THR A 336 -0.65 48.94 26.88
C THR A 336 -1.76 49.90 26.45
N ILE A 337 -2.89 49.40 25.93
CA ILE A 337 -4.05 50.23 25.58
C ILE A 337 -4.63 50.93 26.81
N ARG A 338 -4.76 50.22 27.95
CA ARG A 338 -5.27 50.80 29.21
C ARG A 338 -4.34 51.86 29.79
N GLU A 339 -3.03 51.72 29.64
CA GLU A 339 -2.06 52.72 30.08
C GLU A 339 -2.20 53.99 29.23
N LEU A 340 -2.24 53.85 27.89
CA LEU A 340 -2.38 54.98 26.97
C LEU A 340 -3.71 55.72 27.15
N ALA A 341 -4.83 54.97 27.23
CA ALA A 341 -6.16 55.54 27.39
C ALA A 341 -6.32 56.31 28.71
N ARG A 342 -5.70 55.83 29.80
CA ARG A 342 -5.73 56.52 31.10
C ARG A 342 -5.03 57.87 31.03
N THR A 343 -3.84 57.93 30.46
CA THR A 343 -3.06 59.17 30.34
C THR A 343 -3.74 60.19 29.43
N LEU A 344 -4.24 59.75 28.26
CA LEU A 344 -4.99 60.63 27.34
C LEU A 344 -6.26 61.18 27.98
N LYS A 345 -7.00 60.36 28.73
CA LYS A 345 -8.22 60.82 29.43
C LYS A 345 -7.90 61.86 30.49
N GLN A 346 -6.80 61.71 31.25
CA GLN A 346 -6.39 62.69 32.25
C GLN A 346 -6.02 64.04 31.62
N VAL A 347 -5.24 64.03 30.52
CA VAL A 347 -4.87 65.27 29.80
C VAL A 347 -6.12 65.93 29.20
N SER A 348 -6.99 65.16 28.54
CA SER A 348 -8.23 65.67 27.94
C SER A 348 -9.17 66.30 28.97
N GLN A 349 -9.43 65.63 30.10
CA GLN A 349 -10.32 66.15 31.14
C GLN A 349 -9.79 67.43 31.79
N ARG A 350 -8.46 67.58 31.91
CA ARG A 350 -7.86 68.79 32.48
C ARG A 350 -7.79 69.94 31.48
N MET A 351 -7.55 69.65 30.20
CA MET A 351 -7.69 70.63 29.11
C MET A 351 -9.11 71.17 29.01
N GLU A 352 -10.12 70.31 29.20
CA GLU A 352 -11.53 70.74 29.22
C GLU A 352 -11.81 71.71 30.38
N LYS A 353 -11.34 71.40 31.59
CA LYS A 353 -11.44 72.32 32.74
C LYS A 353 -10.67 73.62 32.54
N LEU A 354 -9.51 73.55 31.89
CA LEU A 354 -8.71 74.73 31.56
C LEU A 354 -9.45 75.64 30.56
N ALA A 355 -10.07 75.06 29.54
CA ALA A 355 -10.90 75.78 28.57
C ALA A 355 -12.16 76.41 29.22
N GLN A 356 -12.67 75.81 30.30
CA GLN A 356 -13.75 76.37 31.12
C GLN A 356 -13.29 77.46 32.11
N GLY A 357 -12.00 77.83 32.10
CA GLY A 357 -11.44 78.91 32.91
C GLY A 357 -10.99 78.50 34.32
N ASP A 358 -11.00 77.20 34.65
CA ASP A 358 -10.48 76.71 35.94
C ASP A 358 -8.95 76.61 35.89
N LEU A 359 -8.29 77.67 36.39
CA LEU A 359 -6.84 77.80 36.42
C LEU A 359 -6.21 77.39 37.76
N ARG A 360 -6.98 76.89 38.74
CA ARG A 360 -6.47 76.46 40.05
C ARG A 360 -6.13 74.97 40.11
N GLN A 361 -5.92 74.37 38.94
CA GLN A 361 -5.62 72.94 38.82
C GLN A 361 -4.17 72.65 39.26
N GLN A 362 -3.95 71.50 39.90
CA GLN A 362 -2.59 71.03 40.18
C GLN A 362 -1.90 70.58 38.88
N PRO A 363 -0.56 70.60 38.80
CA PRO A 363 0.18 70.01 37.67
C PRO A 363 -0.14 68.51 37.51
N LEU A 364 -0.12 68.02 36.28
CA LEU A 364 -0.19 66.58 35.98
C LEU A 364 1.14 65.91 36.33
N THR A 365 1.13 64.96 37.26
CA THR A 365 2.27 64.08 37.54
C THR A 365 2.15 62.81 36.70
N VAL A 366 2.70 62.82 35.49
CA VAL A 366 2.73 61.64 34.62
C VAL A 366 4.12 61.01 34.65
N SER A 367 4.19 59.74 35.03
CA SER A 367 5.47 58.98 35.09
C SER A 367 5.94 58.47 33.73
N SER A 368 5.12 58.58 32.69
CA SER A 368 5.44 58.11 31.34
C SER A 368 6.44 59.04 30.65
N ARG A 369 7.46 58.47 30.00
CA ARG A 369 8.50 59.20 29.24
C ARG A 369 8.26 59.19 27.72
N ASP A 370 7.03 58.90 27.30
CA ASP A 370 6.61 58.83 25.90
C ASP A 370 5.81 60.09 25.48
N GLU A 371 5.25 60.09 24.27
CA GLU A 371 4.49 61.22 23.71
C GLU A 371 3.31 61.64 24.59
N ALA A 372 2.71 60.72 25.35
CA ALA A 372 1.65 61.03 26.29
C ALA A 372 2.19 61.78 27.53
N GLY A 373 3.42 61.47 27.97
CA GLY A 373 4.15 62.25 28.97
C GLY A 373 4.55 63.63 28.48
N LEU A 374 4.97 63.73 27.21
CA LEU A 374 5.25 65.02 26.55
C LEU A 374 4.00 65.92 26.52
N LEU A 375 2.85 65.37 26.14
CA LEU A 375 1.56 66.07 26.16
C LEU A 375 1.19 66.61 27.56
N ALA A 376 1.41 65.80 28.60
CA ALA A 376 1.18 66.24 29.98
C ALA A 376 2.13 67.36 30.42
N ALA A 377 3.38 67.32 29.95
CA ALA A 377 4.37 68.35 30.28
C ALA A 377 4.10 69.68 29.53
N VAL A 378 3.67 69.62 28.27
CA VAL A 378 3.20 70.78 27.50
C VAL A 378 1.96 71.39 28.16
N TYR A 379 1.01 70.56 28.61
CA TYR A 379 -0.15 71.03 29.40
C TYR A 379 0.29 71.76 30.68
N ASN A 380 1.24 71.21 31.45
CA ASN A 380 1.73 71.84 32.67
C ASN A 380 2.37 73.21 32.39
N SER A 381 3.17 73.32 31.33
CA SER A 381 3.79 74.59 30.92
C SER A 381 2.74 75.62 30.47
N LEU A 382 1.69 75.19 29.77
CA LEU A 382 0.56 76.05 29.39
C LEU A 382 -0.18 76.57 30.63
N LEU A 383 -0.46 75.68 31.59
CA LEU A 383 -1.13 76.03 32.85
C LEU A 383 -0.32 77.03 33.67
N GLU A 384 0.99 76.82 33.79
CA GLU A 384 1.91 77.72 34.50
C GLU A 384 1.98 79.09 33.81
N ASN A 385 2.04 79.14 32.48
CA ASN A 385 2.01 80.40 31.73
C ASN A 385 0.71 81.17 31.94
N LEU A 386 -0.45 80.49 31.90
CA LEU A 386 -1.74 81.13 32.13
C LEU A 386 -1.93 81.60 33.57
N GLN A 387 -1.44 80.82 34.56
CA GLN A 387 -1.41 81.23 35.97
C GLN A 387 -0.55 82.48 36.16
N ARG A 388 0.65 82.54 35.56
CA ARG A 388 1.53 83.72 35.59
C ARG A 388 0.89 84.96 34.95
N VAL A 389 0.17 84.79 33.84
CA VAL A 389 -0.55 85.90 33.20
C VAL A 389 -1.66 86.43 34.10
N ILE A 390 -2.45 85.54 34.73
CA ILE A 390 -3.50 85.97 35.68
C ILE A 390 -2.92 86.59 36.95
N GLU A 391 -1.82 86.08 37.49
CA GLU A 391 -1.12 86.70 38.62
C GLU A 391 -0.60 88.09 38.27
N ARG A 392 -0.06 88.29 37.07
CA ARG A 392 0.35 89.61 36.56
C ARG A 392 -0.84 90.56 36.42
N VAL A 393 -1.98 90.08 35.91
CA VAL A 393 -3.21 90.88 35.81
C VAL A 393 -3.81 91.19 37.20
N ARG A 394 -3.69 90.28 38.17
CA ARG A 394 -4.10 90.53 39.57
C ARG A 394 -3.17 91.52 40.30
N ALA A 395 -1.86 91.44 40.08
CA ALA A 395 -0.90 92.41 40.62
C ALA A 395 -1.16 93.85 40.10
N ILE A 396 -1.64 93.97 38.86
CA ILE A 396 -2.10 95.25 38.28
C ILE A 396 -3.39 95.75 38.94
N ALA A 397 -4.31 94.85 39.32
CA ALA A 397 -5.58 95.22 39.97
C ALA A 397 -5.42 95.63 41.45
N ASP A 398 -4.35 95.16 42.13
CA ASP A 398 -4.04 95.47 43.54
C ASP A 398 -3.10 96.68 43.74
N GLY A 399 -2.73 97.39 42.67
CA GLY A 399 -2.11 98.72 42.76
C GLY A 399 -0.59 98.79 42.92
N ASP A 400 0.19 97.87 42.31
CA ASP A 400 1.65 97.98 42.20
C ASP A 400 2.09 98.58 40.84
N PRO A 401 2.79 99.73 40.78
CA PRO A 401 2.99 100.52 39.56
C PRO A 401 4.23 100.15 38.71
N SER A 402 4.68 98.89 38.68
CA SER A 402 5.94 98.55 37.99
C SER A 402 5.84 97.41 36.97
N VAL A 403 4.99 97.51 35.95
CA VAL A 403 5.12 96.66 34.74
C VAL A 403 4.69 97.41 33.47
N VAL A 404 5.65 97.58 32.56
CA VAL A 404 5.49 98.14 31.21
C VAL A 404 4.93 97.07 30.26
N PHE A 405 3.89 97.41 29.50
CA PHE A 405 3.49 96.69 28.29
C PHE A 405 3.69 97.60 27.07
N GLU A 406 4.54 97.18 26.14
CA GLU A 406 4.51 97.67 24.77
C GLU A 406 3.35 96.98 24.03
N ALA A 407 2.34 97.77 23.66
CA ALA A 407 1.36 97.42 22.65
C ALA A 407 1.27 98.60 21.67
N GLN A 408 1.68 98.37 20.43
CA GLN A 408 1.40 99.25 19.31
C GLN A 408 -0.06 99.06 18.86
N SER A 409 -0.84 100.13 18.80
CA SER A 409 -2.05 100.25 17.97
C SER A 409 -2.34 101.72 17.69
N GLU A 410 -2.57 102.04 16.42
CA GLU A 410 -3.00 103.36 15.92
C GLU A 410 -4.50 103.62 16.15
N GLY A 411 -4.85 104.92 16.27
CA GLY A 411 -6.14 105.52 15.90
C GLY A 411 -7.22 105.55 16.99
N ASP A 412 -7.91 106.66 17.30
CA ASP A 412 -7.89 108.01 16.74
C ASP A 412 -8.77 108.94 17.61
N MET A 413 -8.71 110.24 17.33
CA MET A 413 -9.63 111.35 17.71
C MET A 413 -9.21 112.35 18.80
N LEU A 414 -8.29 113.26 18.42
CA LEU A 414 -8.61 114.65 18.05
C LEU A 414 -9.58 115.46 18.93
N ALA A 415 -9.14 115.85 20.13
CA ALA A 415 -9.77 116.97 20.85
C ALA A 415 -8.77 117.71 21.77
N SER A 416 -7.71 118.29 21.20
CA SER A 416 -7.02 119.50 21.72
C SER A 416 -5.84 119.91 20.82
N ALA A 417 -6.03 119.97 19.51
CA ALA A 417 -5.13 120.71 18.61
C ALA A 417 -5.78 122.06 18.27
N LEU A 418 -6.11 122.79 19.33
CA LEU A 418 -6.61 124.16 19.29
C LEU A 418 -5.64 125.05 20.04
N ASN A 419 -4.37 125.03 19.62
CA ASN A 419 -3.49 126.19 19.76
C ASN A 419 -2.19 125.98 18.99
N ASP A 420 -2.31 126.08 17.67
CA ASP A 420 -1.40 126.94 16.93
C ASP A 420 -2.24 127.85 16.02
N MET A 421 -2.80 128.88 16.68
CA MET A 421 -2.68 130.26 16.21
C MET A 421 -1.28 130.45 15.57
N SER A 422 -1.05 131.10 14.44
CA SER A 422 -1.85 132.13 13.80
C SER A 422 -1.24 132.49 12.44
N ALA A 423 -2.11 133.02 11.57
CA ALA A 423 -1.84 134.15 10.68
C ALA A 423 -1.04 133.92 9.39
N ALA A 424 -1.76 133.54 8.33
CA ALA A 424 -1.87 134.30 7.08
C ALA A 424 -2.94 133.62 6.20
N LEU A 425 -3.91 134.25 5.56
CA LEU A 425 -4.28 135.64 5.46
C LEU A 425 -5.74 135.68 5.03
N ARG A 426 -6.41 136.66 5.59
CA ARG A 426 -7.79 137.10 5.37
C ARG A 426 -8.04 137.57 3.92
N ARG A 427 -9.31 137.44 3.51
CA ARG A 427 -10.05 138.15 2.41
C ARG A 427 -9.81 137.60 1.00
N ALA A 428 -10.79 137.50 0.10
CA ALA A 428 -12.23 137.80 0.08
C ALA A 428 -12.79 137.11 -1.18
N GLY A 429 -14.10 136.89 -1.25
CA GLY A 429 -14.77 136.51 -2.49
C GLY A 429 -15.95 135.57 -2.24
N GLU A 430 -17.12 136.17 -2.02
CA GLU A 430 -18.42 135.50 -2.02
C GLU A 430 -18.77 134.95 -3.43
N GLU A 431 -19.76 134.04 -3.43
CA GLU A 431 -20.59 133.61 -4.58
C GLU A 431 -19.99 132.64 -5.62
N GLN A 432 -19.84 131.35 -5.28
CA GLN A 432 -19.98 130.25 -6.28
C GLN A 432 -20.24 128.85 -5.68
N ALA A 433 -20.95 128.73 -4.54
CA ALA A 433 -21.02 127.48 -3.76
C ALA A 433 -22.29 126.63 -3.94
N GLU A 434 -23.01 126.72 -5.07
CA GLU A 434 -24.28 125.96 -5.23
C GLU A 434 -24.36 125.06 -6.47
N ARG A 435 -23.38 125.09 -7.39
CA ARG A 435 -23.45 124.28 -8.63
C ARG A 435 -22.73 122.93 -8.58
N GLU A 436 -21.84 122.68 -7.63
CA GLU A 436 -21.02 121.45 -7.62
C GLU A 436 -21.55 120.31 -6.73
N ARG A 437 -22.48 120.59 -5.79
CA ARG A 437 -23.01 119.56 -4.86
C ARG A 437 -23.83 118.46 -5.54
N LYS A 438 -24.49 118.72 -6.66
CA LYS A 438 -25.42 117.74 -7.29
C LYS A 438 -24.73 116.70 -8.20
N ALA A 439 -23.49 116.91 -8.61
CA ALA A 439 -22.77 115.97 -9.49
C ALA A 439 -22.00 114.87 -8.72
N ALA A 440 -21.62 115.14 -7.46
CA ALA A 440 -20.91 114.20 -6.61
C ALA A 440 -21.82 113.14 -5.95
N GLU A 441 -23.08 113.49 -5.69
CA GLU A 441 -24.05 112.59 -5.03
C GLU A 441 -24.52 111.44 -5.94
N GLU A 442 -24.71 111.67 -7.26
CA GLU A 442 -25.17 110.62 -8.18
C GLU A 442 -24.07 109.60 -8.49
N LYS A 443 -22.80 110.03 -8.58
CA LYS A 443 -21.65 109.14 -8.84
C LYS A 443 -21.35 108.23 -7.64
N ALA A 444 -21.46 108.76 -6.42
CA ALA A 444 -21.28 107.97 -5.19
C ALA A 444 -22.42 106.96 -4.96
N ARG A 445 -23.65 107.23 -5.44
CA ARG A 445 -24.77 106.28 -5.34
C ARG A 445 -24.57 105.07 -6.25
N ILE A 446 -24.14 105.29 -7.50
CA ILE A 446 -23.89 104.21 -8.47
C ILE A 446 -22.70 103.34 -8.02
N GLU A 447 -21.60 103.93 -7.55
CA GLU A 447 -20.43 103.17 -7.06
C GLU A 447 -20.75 102.35 -5.80
N ARG A 448 -21.56 102.87 -4.86
CA ARG A 448 -22.02 102.10 -3.69
C ARG A 448 -22.97 100.96 -4.07
N GLU A 449 -23.93 101.21 -4.97
CA GLU A 449 -24.83 100.15 -5.46
C GLU A 449 -24.09 99.06 -6.24
N GLN A 450 -23.04 99.42 -6.98
CA GLN A 450 -22.21 98.48 -7.74
C GLN A 450 -21.28 97.67 -6.83
N ALA A 451 -20.62 98.32 -5.85
CA ALA A 451 -19.79 97.65 -4.84
C ALA A 451 -20.62 96.70 -3.94
N GLU A 452 -21.85 97.09 -3.56
CA GLU A 452 -22.74 96.20 -2.81
C GLU A 452 -23.18 94.98 -3.62
N ARG A 453 -23.43 95.13 -4.93
CA ARG A 453 -23.75 94.00 -5.82
C ARG A 453 -22.56 93.06 -5.99
N GLU A 454 -21.34 93.61 -6.13
CA GLU A 454 -20.11 92.83 -6.23
C GLU A 454 -19.78 92.09 -4.93
N LEU A 455 -19.96 92.74 -3.76
CA LEU A 455 -19.78 92.09 -2.46
C LEU A 455 -20.79 90.97 -2.24
N LYS A 456 -22.08 91.21 -2.53
CA LYS A 456 -23.13 90.16 -2.44
C LYS A 456 -22.88 89.01 -3.42
N ALA A 457 -22.36 89.30 -4.62
CA ALA A 457 -21.97 88.29 -5.58
C ALA A 457 -20.75 87.48 -5.12
N ALA A 458 -19.74 88.13 -4.54
CA ALA A 458 -18.54 87.49 -3.99
C ALA A 458 -18.86 86.62 -2.78
N GLU A 459 -19.69 87.08 -1.84
CA GLU A 459 -20.17 86.30 -0.70
C GLU A 459 -20.98 85.07 -1.14
N THR A 460 -21.82 85.23 -2.16
CA THR A 460 -22.59 84.13 -2.74
C THR A 460 -21.66 83.12 -3.43
N LEU A 461 -20.64 83.59 -4.14
CA LEU A 461 -19.64 82.75 -4.80
C LEU A 461 -18.81 81.96 -3.77
N GLN A 462 -18.32 82.62 -2.73
CA GLN A 462 -17.53 82.00 -1.66
C GLN A 462 -18.34 80.91 -0.96
N ARG A 463 -19.60 81.19 -0.60
CA ARG A 463 -20.49 80.20 0.01
C ARG A 463 -20.70 78.97 -0.89
N LYS A 464 -20.89 79.17 -2.20
CA LYS A 464 -21.01 78.06 -3.18
C LYS A 464 -19.71 77.24 -3.25
N VAL A 465 -18.54 77.89 -3.20
CA VAL A 465 -17.24 77.21 -3.24
C VAL A 465 -16.99 76.42 -1.95
N ASP A 466 -17.25 77.00 -0.78
CA ASP A 466 -17.10 76.33 0.52
C ASP A 466 -17.95 75.06 0.60
N GLN A 467 -19.20 75.12 0.14
CA GLN A 467 -20.09 73.96 0.05
C GLN A 467 -19.55 72.86 -0.87
N LEU A 468 -18.93 73.21 -1.99
CA LEU A 468 -18.34 72.23 -2.91
C LEU A 468 -17.07 71.62 -2.33
N LEU A 469 -16.22 72.41 -1.69
CA LEU A 469 -15.01 71.94 -1.03
C LEU A 469 -15.33 70.98 0.12
N GLU A 470 -16.35 71.27 0.92
CA GLU A 470 -16.80 70.38 2.00
C GLU A 470 -17.21 69.00 1.47
N VAL A 471 -18.00 68.96 0.38
CA VAL A 471 -18.45 67.70 -0.22
C VAL A 471 -17.28 66.92 -0.85
N VAL A 472 -16.35 67.62 -1.51
CA VAL A 472 -15.15 67.00 -2.10
C VAL A 472 -14.20 66.46 -1.02
N ASP A 473 -14.01 67.19 0.07
CA ASP A 473 -13.17 66.79 1.20
C ASP A 473 -13.75 65.56 1.94
N ARG A 474 -15.08 65.49 2.10
CA ARG A 474 -15.77 64.27 2.56
C ARG A 474 -15.55 63.10 1.59
N ALA A 475 -15.71 63.32 0.30
CA ALA A 475 -15.49 62.30 -0.72
C ALA A 475 -14.02 61.81 -0.76
N ALA A 476 -13.05 62.71 -0.56
CA ALA A 476 -11.63 62.38 -0.48
C ALA A 476 -11.30 61.51 0.74
N ARG A 477 -12.04 61.65 1.84
CA ARG A 477 -11.97 60.76 3.00
C ARG A 477 -12.78 59.46 2.85
N GLY A 478 -13.39 59.22 1.68
CA GLY A 478 -14.17 58.02 1.37
C GLY A 478 -15.66 58.11 1.70
N ASP A 479 -16.15 59.27 2.15
CA ASP A 479 -17.57 59.51 2.40
C ASP A 479 -18.26 60.13 1.17
N LEU A 480 -18.86 59.26 0.34
CA LEU A 480 -19.63 59.65 -0.85
C LEU A 480 -21.12 59.88 -0.58
N THR A 481 -21.52 60.03 0.69
CA THR A 481 -22.93 60.27 1.05
C THR A 481 -23.32 61.76 0.98
N GLY A 482 -22.35 62.65 0.82
CA GLY A 482 -22.58 64.08 0.67
C GLY A 482 -23.43 64.41 -0.57
N THR A 483 -24.30 65.40 -0.45
CA THR A 483 -25.14 65.89 -1.56
C THR A 483 -24.66 67.27 -2.00
N VAL A 484 -24.51 67.47 -3.31
CA VAL A 484 -24.15 68.77 -3.86
C VAL A 484 -25.42 69.58 -4.08
N THR A 485 -25.62 70.63 -3.29
CA THR A 485 -26.79 71.52 -3.36
C THR A 485 -26.57 72.75 -4.24
N VAL A 486 -25.33 72.98 -4.69
CA VAL A 486 -24.94 74.15 -5.49
C VAL A 486 -25.45 74.02 -6.92
N SER A 487 -26.36 74.92 -7.33
CA SER A 487 -26.96 74.99 -8.67
C SER A 487 -26.86 76.41 -9.26
N GLY A 488 -26.75 76.51 -10.58
CA GLY A 488 -26.65 77.79 -11.29
C GLY A 488 -26.22 77.64 -12.75
N THR A 489 -26.49 78.67 -13.57
CA THR A 489 -25.99 78.77 -14.95
C THR A 489 -24.56 79.33 -15.04
N ASP A 490 -24.00 79.73 -13.90
CA ASP A 490 -22.63 80.20 -13.74
C ASP A 490 -21.61 79.04 -13.75
N ALA A 491 -20.32 79.36 -13.86
CA ALA A 491 -19.25 78.37 -13.91
C ALA A 491 -19.24 77.45 -12.67
N ILE A 492 -19.57 77.99 -11.50
CA ILE A 492 -19.62 77.23 -10.24
C ILE A 492 -20.83 76.30 -10.17
N GLY A 493 -22.00 76.71 -10.68
CA GLY A 493 -23.16 75.82 -10.81
C GLY A 493 -22.92 74.64 -11.75
N ARG A 494 -22.20 74.88 -12.87
CA ARG A 494 -21.76 73.80 -13.78
C ARG A 494 -20.76 72.87 -13.11
N LEU A 495 -19.83 73.40 -12.32
CA LEU A 495 -18.84 72.62 -11.56
C LEU A 495 -19.52 71.77 -10.48
N GLY A 496 -20.50 72.32 -9.76
CA GLY A 496 -21.33 71.57 -8.81
C GLY A 496 -22.09 70.42 -9.47
N THR A 497 -22.70 70.66 -10.63
CA THR A 497 -23.39 69.61 -11.41
C THR A 497 -22.41 68.52 -11.86
N GLY A 498 -21.20 68.89 -12.31
CA GLY A 498 -20.16 67.94 -12.70
C GLY A 498 -19.66 67.08 -11.54
N ILE A 499 -19.43 67.68 -10.37
CA ILE A 499 -19.03 66.97 -9.15
C ILE A 499 -20.14 66.02 -8.68
N ALA A 500 -21.41 66.46 -8.69
CA ALA A 500 -22.55 65.61 -8.33
C ALA A 500 -22.59 64.34 -9.18
N LYS A 501 -22.47 64.48 -10.51
CA LYS A 501 -22.47 63.36 -11.45
C LYS A 501 -21.24 62.45 -11.27
N LEU A 502 -20.08 63.02 -10.97
CA LEU A 502 -18.87 62.25 -10.68
C LEU A 502 -19.06 61.39 -9.42
N LEU A 503 -19.57 61.97 -8.34
CA LEU A 503 -19.80 61.27 -7.08
C LEU A 503 -20.86 60.18 -7.23
N GLU A 504 -21.92 60.43 -8.00
CA GLU A 504 -22.94 59.44 -8.32
C GLU A 504 -22.34 58.24 -9.08
N ASN A 505 -21.55 58.49 -10.12
CA ASN A 505 -20.88 57.45 -10.89
C ASN A 505 -19.86 56.66 -10.05
N LEU A 506 -19.10 57.34 -9.18
CA LEU A 506 -18.13 56.71 -8.29
C LEU A 506 -18.85 55.81 -7.27
N LYS A 507 -19.94 56.30 -6.67
CA LYS A 507 -20.79 55.54 -5.76
C LYS A 507 -21.36 54.29 -6.44
N ALA A 508 -21.92 54.44 -7.64
CA ALA A 508 -22.44 53.32 -8.43
C ALA A 508 -21.35 52.27 -8.71
N SER A 509 -20.16 52.71 -9.10
CA SER A 509 -19.02 51.83 -9.41
C SER A 509 -18.54 51.08 -8.17
N LEU A 510 -18.41 51.75 -7.01
CA LEU A 510 -18.02 51.11 -5.75
C LEU A 510 -19.08 50.11 -5.26
N LEU A 511 -20.36 50.40 -5.42
CA LEU A 511 -21.44 49.46 -5.12
C LEU A 511 -21.36 48.21 -6.02
N GLN A 512 -21.07 48.37 -7.32
CA GLN A 512 -20.86 47.24 -8.21
C GLN A 512 -19.62 46.43 -7.81
N ILE A 513 -18.50 47.07 -7.48
CA ILE A 513 -17.28 46.39 -7.01
C ILE A 513 -17.56 45.61 -5.72
N ALA A 514 -18.28 46.20 -4.76
CA ALA A 514 -18.67 45.53 -3.53
C ALA A 514 -19.58 44.30 -3.79
N GLY A 515 -20.51 44.41 -4.75
CA GLY A 515 -21.33 43.29 -5.21
C GLY A 515 -20.50 42.16 -5.82
N THR A 516 -19.59 42.49 -6.73
CA THR A 516 -18.68 41.54 -7.37
C THR A 516 -17.76 40.86 -6.36
N ALA A 517 -17.22 41.60 -5.38
CA ALA A 517 -16.39 41.05 -4.31
C ALA A 517 -17.16 40.03 -3.45
N ARG A 518 -18.45 40.29 -3.18
CA ARG A 518 -19.32 39.36 -2.45
C ARG A 518 -19.57 38.09 -3.27
N HIS A 519 -19.90 38.23 -4.56
CA HIS A 519 -20.06 37.07 -5.45
C HIS A 519 -18.78 36.25 -5.58
N LEU A 520 -17.61 36.90 -5.63
CA LEU A 520 -16.32 36.22 -5.66
C LEU A 520 -16.05 35.46 -4.36
N HIS A 521 -16.37 36.05 -3.21
CA HIS A 521 -16.25 35.38 -1.91
C HIS A 521 -17.14 34.13 -1.85
N GLU A 522 -18.42 34.25 -2.23
CA GLU A 522 -19.35 33.12 -2.28
C GLU A 522 -18.89 32.03 -3.25
N ALA A 523 -18.40 32.40 -4.44
CA ALA A 523 -17.84 31.47 -5.41
C ALA A 523 -16.59 30.76 -4.85
N GLY A 524 -15.72 31.48 -4.14
CA GLY A 524 -14.54 30.93 -3.47
C GLY A 524 -14.90 29.93 -2.38
N SER A 525 -15.89 30.25 -1.52
CA SER A 525 -16.39 29.31 -0.51
C SER A 525 -17.01 28.05 -1.12
N ARG A 526 -17.80 28.20 -2.20
CA ARG A 526 -18.34 27.06 -2.94
C ARG A 526 -17.24 26.20 -3.55
N LEU A 527 -16.23 26.83 -4.16
CA LEU A 527 -15.09 26.12 -4.73
C LEU A 527 -14.31 25.36 -3.65
N SER A 528 -14.09 25.96 -2.48
CA SER A 528 -13.45 25.27 -1.35
C SER A 528 -14.23 24.02 -0.93
N SER A 529 -15.55 24.14 -0.77
CA SER A 529 -16.40 22.99 -0.43
C SER A 529 -16.38 21.91 -1.51
N VAL A 530 -16.38 22.30 -2.79
CA VAL A 530 -16.25 21.35 -3.91
C VAL A 530 -14.89 20.67 -3.89
N SER A 531 -13.81 21.40 -3.62
CA SER A 531 -12.46 20.83 -3.48
C SER A 531 -12.37 19.84 -2.33
N ASP A 532 -12.98 20.11 -1.18
CA ASP A 532 -13.03 19.17 -0.05
C ASP A 532 -13.79 17.88 -0.42
N ARG A 533 -14.91 18.02 -1.14
CA ARG A 533 -15.67 16.87 -1.66
C ARG A 533 -14.86 16.07 -2.68
N ILE A 534 -14.15 16.75 -3.58
CA ILE A 534 -13.26 16.11 -4.55
C ILE A 534 -12.16 15.35 -3.82
N ASN A 535 -11.52 15.95 -2.82
CA ASN A 535 -10.45 15.30 -2.05
C ASN A 535 -10.97 14.04 -1.32
N THR A 536 -12.13 14.15 -0.68
CA THR A 536 -12.80 13.02 -0.04
C THR A 536 -13.17 11.92 -1.04
N SER A 537 -13.71 12.31 -2.20
CA SER A 537 -14.08 11.37 -3.27
C SER A 537 -12.85 10.69 -3.87
N SER A 538 -11.75 11.42 -4.07
CA SER A 538 -10.48 10.87 -4.56
C SER A 538 -9.89 9.86 -3.58
N ASN A 539 -9.92 10.15 -2.28
CA ASN A 539 -9.50 9.20 -1.26
C ASN A 539 -10.36 7.92 -1.26
N SER A 540 -11.68 8.06 -1.36
CA SER A 540 -12.58 6.90 -1.45
C SER A 540 -12.36 6.10 -2.74
N THR A 541 -12.12 6.77 -3.88
CA THR A 541 -11.77 6.11 -5.14
C THR A 541 -10.45 5.35 -5.01
N ALA A 542 -9.42 5.93 -4.37
CA ALA A 542 -8.14 5.27 -4.13
C ALA A 542 -8.30 4.02 -3.24
N GLU A 543 -9.12 4.10 -2.19
CA GLU A 543 -9.46 2.95 -1.35
C GLU A 543 -10.16 1.84 -2.16
N ARG A 544 -11.14 2.20 -3.00
CA ARG A 544 -11.82 1.25 -3.89
C ARG A 544 -10.87 0.61 -4.89
N VAL A 545 -9.93 1.36 -5.45
CA VAL A 545 -8.89 0.82 -6.34
C VAL A 545 -8.05 -0.23 -5.62
N ASN A 546 -7.69 -0.01 -4.35
CA ASN A 546 -6.97 -1.02 -3.57
C ASN A 546 -7.80 -2.29 -3.33
N ILE A 547 -9.11 -2.14 -3.04
CA ILE A 547 -10.02 -3.29 -2.90
C ILE A 547 -10.11 -4.07 -4.22
N VAL A 548 -10.32 -3.38 -5.35
CA VAL A 548 -10.39 -4.00 -6.68
C VAL A 548 -9.06 -4.67 -7.05
N SER A 549 -7.92 -4.07 -6.70
CA SER A 549 -6.60 -4.68 -6.90
C SER A 549 -6.45 -5.96 -6.09
N GLY A 550 -6.92 -5.98 -4.83
CA GLY A 550 -6.92 -7.18 -3.99
C GLY A 550 -7.80 -8.29 -4.58
N ALA A 551 -9.02 -7.95 -4.99
CA ALA A 551 -9.94 -8.89 -5.63
C ALA A 551 -9.37 -9.44 -6.96
N SER A 552 -8.66 -8.61 -7.72
CA SER A 552 -8.00 -9.04 -8.97
C SER A 552 -6.86 -10.03 -8.72
N GLU A 553 -6.09 -9.85 -7.66
CA GLU A 553 -5.05 -10.81 -7.24
C GLU A 553 -5.68 -12.14 -6.81
N GLU A 554 -6.79 -12.12 -6.07
CA GLU A 554 -7.54 -13.32 -5.66
C GLU A 554 -8.12 -14.07 -6.87
N VAL A 555 -8.66 -13.35 -7.86
CA VAL A 555 -9.11 -13.93 -9.14
C VAL A 555 -7.93 -14.53 -9.91
N ASN A 556 -6.76 -13.88 -9.94
CA ASN A 556 -5.57 -14.42 -10.60
C ASN A 556 -5.12 -15.73 -9.94
N GLN A 557 -5.11 -15.77 -8.61
CA GLN A 557 -4.80 -16.98 -7.86
C GLN A 557 -5.81 -18.11 -8.16
N SER A 558 -7.10 -17.79 -8.18
CA SER A 558 -8.16 -18.74 -8.54
C SER A 558 -7.99 -19.27 -9.97
N MET A 559 -7.63 -18.40 -10.92
CA MET A 559 -7.37 -18.80 -12.31
C MET A 559 -6.19 -19.77 -12.42
N ARG A 560 -5.13 -19.57 -11.63
CA ARG A 560 -3.99 -20.50 -11.59
C ARG A 560 -4.38 -21.86 -11.03
N SER A 561 -5.23 -21.91 -9.99
CA SER A 561 -5.76 -23.17 -9.46
C SER A 561 -6.62 -23.91 -10.47
N VAL A 562 -7.47 -23.19 -11.22
CA VAL A 562 -8.26 -23.78 -12.30
C VAL A 562 -7.36 -24.30 -13.42
N ALA A 563 -6.32 -23.56 -13.82
CA ALA A 563 -5.37 -24.01 -14.83
C ALA A 563 -4.65 -25.29 -14.40
N ALA A 564 -4.15 -25.35 -13.17
CA ALA A 564 -3.52 -26.56 -12.61
C ALA A 564 -4.49 -27.75 -12.56
N GLY A 565 -5.75 -27.51 -12.17
CA GLY A 565 -6.80 -28.54 -12.20
C GLY A 565 -7.09 -29.05 -13.62
N SER A 566 -7.02 -28.17 -14.62
CA SER A 566 -7.20 -28.53 -16.03
C SER A 566 -6.03 -29.34 -16.58
N GLU A 567 -4.79 -29.03 -16.17
CA GLU A 567 -3.60 -29.82 -16.48
C GLU A 567 -3.67 -31.21 -15.85
N GLU A 568 -4.00 -31.31 -14.56
CA GLU A 568 -4.27 -32.58 -13.86
C GLU A 568 -5.34 -33.40 -14.59
N MET A 569 -6.47 -32.78 -14.95
CA MET A 569 -7.54 -33.46 -15.67
C MET A 569 -7.09 -33.98 -17.04
N THR A 570 -6.23 -33.24 -17.75
CA THR A 570 -5.65 -33.68 -19.02
C THR A 570 -4.76 -34.92 -18.81
N VAL A 571 -3.96 -34.93 -17.74
CA VAL A 571 -3.16 -36.10 -17.36
C VAL A 571 -4.05 -37.29 -17.01
N THR A 572 -5.09 -37.09 -16.20
CA THR A 572 -6.04 -38.16 -15.83
C THR A 572 -6.76 -38.72 -17.06
N ILE A 573 -7.19 -37.88 -18.00
CA ILE A 573 -7.82 -38.31 -19.26
C ILE A 573 -6.85 -39.17 -20.08
N LYS A 574 -5.56 -38.80 -20.12
CA LYS A 574 -4.53 -39.58 -20.81
C LYS A 574 -4.30 -40.93 -20.13
N GLU A 575 -4.28 -40.98 -18.80
CA GLU A 575 -4.18 -42.23 -18.02
C GLU A 575 -5.39 -43.14 -18.19
N ILE A 576 -6.61 -42.59 -18.19
CA ILE A 576 -7.86 -43.33 -18.46
C ILE A 576 -7.81 -43.90 -19.89
N SER A 577 -7.40 -43.09 -20.87
CA SER A 577 -7.29 -43.53 -22.26
C SER A 577 -6.30 -44.68 -22.41
N SER A 578 -5.13 -44.59 -21.76
CA SER A 578 -4.14 -45.67 -21.72
C SER A 578 -4.69 -46.92 -21.04
N SER A 579 -5.31 -46.77 -19.87
CA SER A 579 -5.88 -47.90 -19.11
C SER A 579 -6.99 -48.59 -19.88
N THR A 580 -7.78 -47.84 -20.64
CA THR A 580 -8.84 -48.38 -21.51
C THR A 580 -8.25 -49.13 -22.71
N ALA A 581 -7.18 -48.62 -23.32
CA ALA A 581 -6.45 -49.32 -24.39
C ALA A 581 -5.81 -50.62 -23.89
N ASP A 582 -5.24 -50.61 -22.67
CA ASP A 582 -4.70 -51.81 -22.03
C ASP A 582 -5.81 -52.83 -21.73
N ALA A 583 -6.96 -52.37 -21.23
CA ALA A 583 -8.13 -53.22 -20.99
C ALA A 583 -8.64 -53.86 -22.29
N ALA A 584 -8.74 -53.09 -23.38
CA ALA A 584 -9.12 -53.60 -24.70
C ALA A 584 -8.11 -54.66 -25.21
N THR A 585 -6.81 -54.45 -24.99
CA THR A 585 -5.76 -55.41 -25.34
C THR A 585 -5.87 -56.70 -24.51
N VAL A 586 -6.17 -56.60 -23.22
CA VAL A 586 -6.41 -57.77 -22.34
C VAL A 586 -7.67 -58.52 -22.77
N ALA A 587 -8.76 -57.82 -23.07
CA ALA A 587 -10.00 -58.41 -23.57
C ALA A 587 -9.76 -59.16 -24.89
N GLY A 588 -9.04 -58.55 -25.85
CA GLY A 588 -8.68 -59.21 -27.11
C GLY A 588 -7.91 -60.52 -26.92
N ARG A 589 -6.92 -60.53 -26.00
CA ARG A 589 -6.20 -61.77 -25.65
C ARG A 589 -7.10 -62.82 -24.99
N ALA A 590 -8.07 -62.40 -24.18
CA ALA A 590 -9.01 -63.32 -23.54
C ALA A 590 -9.96 -63.98 -24.56
N VAL A 591 -10.37 -63.26 -25.61
CA VAL A 591 -11.11 -63.82 -26.75
C VAL A 591 -10.28 -64.87 -27.47
N GLU A 592 -9.01 -64.57 -27.77
CA GLU A 592 -8.11 -65.50 -28.45
C GLU A 592 -7.90 -66.80 -27.65
N ILE A 593 -7.65 -66.68 -26.34
CA ILE A 593 -7.48 -67.84 -25.45
C ILE A 593 -8.78 -68.65 -25.34
N SER A 594 -9.93 -67.99 -25.28
CA SER A 594 -11.24 -68.67 -25.25
C SER A 594 -11.48 -69.45 -26.54
N ALA A 595 -11.14 -68.89 -27.70
CA ALA A 595 -11.24 -69.57 -28.99
C ALA A 595 -10.32 -70.81 -29.07
N GLN A 596 -9.08 -70.71 -28.62
CA GLN A 596 -8.16 -71.85 -28.56
C GLN A 596 -8.65 -72.95 -27.59
N THR A 597 -9.21 -72.55 -26.46
CA THR A 597 -9.78 -73.49 -25.48
C THR A 597 -10.99 -74.21 -26.08
N GLN A 598 -11.88 -73.47 -26.76
CA GLN A 598 -13.04 -74.01 -27.46
C GLN A 598 -12.63 -75.07 -28.51
N GLU A 599 -11.57 -74.81 -29.27
CA GLU A 599 -11.04 -75.76 -30.24
C GLU A 599 -10.52 -77.04 -29.57
N THR A 600 -9.74 -76.89 -28.49
CA THR A 600 -9.18 -78.04 -27.75
C THR A 600 -10.29 -78.91 -27.14
N VAL A 601 -11.33 -78.29 -26.59
CA VAL A 601 -12.49 -78.97 -26.00
C VAL A 601 -13.31 -79.67 -27.10
N ASN A 602 -13.51 -79.05 -28.26
CA ASN A 602 -14.15 -79.72 -29.40
C ASN A 602 -13.37 -80.96 -29.88
N GLN A 603 -12.04 -80.86 -29.95
CA GLN A 603 -11.18 -82.01 -30.30
C GLN A 603 -11.31 -83.15 -29.27
N LEU A 604 -11.43 -82.82 -27.97
CA LEU A 604 -11.69 -83.82 -26.92
C LEU A 604 -13.06 -84.50 -27.10
N GLY A 605 -14.08 -83.74 -27.50
CA GLY A 605 -15.41 -84.26 -27.83
C GLY A 605 -15.36 -85.28 -28.97
N THR A 606 -14.71 -84.94 -30.08
CA THR A 606 -14.52 -85.85 -31.23
C THR A 606 -13.76 -87.12 -30.83
N ARG A 607 -12.65 -86.99 -30.08
CA ARG A 607 -11.89 -88.16 -29.62
C ARG A 607 -12.70 -89.05 -28.68
N SER A 608 -13.55 -88.47 -27.84
CA SER A 608 -14.42 -89.23 -26.93
C SER A 608 -15.48 -90.00 -27.72
N GLU A 609 -16.01 -89.43 -28.80
CA GLU A 609 -16.92 -90.10 -29.72
C GLU A 609 -16.25 -91.29 -30.44
N GLU A 610 -15.01 -91.11 -30.93
CA GLU A 610 -14.21 -92.20 -31.51
C GLU A 610 -13.98 -93.33 -30.50
N ILE A 611 -13.65 -93.01 -29.25
CA ILE A 611 -13.50 -94.02 -28.18
C ILE A 611 -14.83 -94.73 -27.93
N GLY A 612 -15.94 -94.01 -27.87
CA GLY A 612 -17.27 -94.61 -27.73
C GLY A 612 -17.61 -95.61 -28.84
N GLN A 613 -17.21 -95.31 -30.08
CA GLN A 613 -17.35 -96.21 -31.22
C GLN A 613 -16.52 -97.50 -31.05
N VAL A 614 -15.28 -97.37 -30.57
CA VAL A 614 -14.39 -98.51 -30.29
C VAL A 614 -14.96 -99.39 -29.17
N VAL A 615 -15.46 -98.78 -28.09
CA VAL A 615 -16.04 -99.50 -26.95
C VAL A 615 -17.27 -100.32 -27.38
N LYS A 616 -18.13 -99.78 -28.27
CA LYS A 616 -19.25 -100.54 -28.85
C LYS A 616 -18.80 -101.78 -29.62
N VAL A 617 -17.71 -101.66 -30.40
CA VAL A 617 -17.13 -102.81 -31.13
C VAL A 617 -16.60 -103.85 -30.15
N ILE A 618 -15.89 -103.43 -29.10
CA ILE A 618 -15.38 -104.37 -28.08
C ILE A 618 -16.54 -105.08 -27.37
N ASN A 619 -17.61 -104.37 -27.00
CA ASN A 619 -18.77 -105.02 -26.39
C ASN A 619 -19.43 -106.03 -27.34
N SER A 620 -19.53 -105.70 -28.64
CA SER A 620 -20.05 -106.64 -29.66
C SER A 620 -19.15 -107.89 -29.80
N ILE A 621 -17.83 -107.73 -29.71
CA ILE A 621 -16.88 -108.86 -29.70
C ILE A 621 -17.02 -109.69 -28.43
N ALA A 622 -17.21 -109.05 -27.27
CA ALA A 622 -17.43 -109.73 -25.99
C ALA A 622 -18.73 -110.55 -26.02
N GLU A 623 -19.84 -109.99 -26.52
CA GLU A 623 -21.10 -110.72 -26.73
C GLU A 623 -20.94 -111.91 -27.69
N GLN A 624 -20.25 -111.73 -28.82
CA GLN A 624 -19.95 -112.82 -29.75
C GLN A 624 -19.08 -113.90 -29.11
N THR A 625 -18.07 -113.50 -28.33
CA THR A 625 -17.17 -114.42 -27.62
C THR A 625 -17.92 -115.21 -26.56
N ASN A 626 -18.83 -114.56 -25.83
CA ASN A 626 -19.72 -115.21 -24.87
C ASN A 626 -20.63 -116.26 -25.54
N LEU A 627 -21.21 -115.94 -26.71
CA LEU A 627 -22.01 -116.88 -27.50
C LEU A 627 -21.17 -118.06 -28.04
N LEU A 628 -19.96 -117.80 -28.53
CA LEU A 628 -19.02 -118.83 -28.98
C LEU A 628 -18.60 -119.76 -27.85
N ALA A 629 -18.26 -119.18 -26.69
CA ALA A 629 -17.91 -119.91 -25.48
C ALA A 629 -19.08 -120.76 -24.98
N LEU A 630 -20.31 -120.22 -24.99
CA LEU A 630 -21.52 -120.96 -24.64
C LEU A 630 -21.74 -122.16 -25.56
N ASN A 631 -21.61 -121.98 -26.88
CA ASN A 631 -21.71 -123.08 -27.85
C ASN A 631 -20.63 -124.15 -27.62
N ALA A 632 -19.39 -123.73 -27.31
CA ALA A 632 -18.31 -124.64 -26.96
C ALA A 632 -18.58 -125.40 -25.66
N THR A 633 -19.14 -124.75 -24.62
CA THR A 633 -19.56 -125.40 -23.38
C THR A 633 -20.64 -126.45 -23.64
N ILE A 634 -21.62 -126.16 -24.50
CA ILE A 634 -22.68 -127.10 -24.90
C ILE A 634 -22.08 -128.33 -25.59
N GLU A 635 -21.20 -128.14 -26.56
CA GLU A 635 -20.61 -129.26 -27.32
C GLU A 635 -19.61 -130.06 -26.46
N ALA A 636 -18.88 -129.41 -25.56
CA ALA A 636 -18.04 -130.07 -24.57
C ALA A 636 -18.86 -130.93 -23.58
N ALA A 637 -20.04 -130.45 -23.16
CA ALA A 637 -20.97 -131.25 -22.35
C ALA A 637 -21.53 -132.45 -23.14
N ARG A 638 -21.74 -132.30 -24.45
CA ARG A 638 -22.21 -133.34 -25.36
C ARG A 638 -21.20 -134.47 -25.56
N ALA A 639 -19.90 -134.17 -25.48
CA ALA A 639 -18.80 -135.12 -25.57
C ALA A 639 -18.57 -135.96 -24.28
N GLY A 640 -19.30 -135.69 -23.18
CA GLY A 640 -19.21 -136.46 -21.95
C GLY A 640 -17.85 -136.36 -21.23
N GLU A 641 -17.33 -137.48 -20.69
CA GLU A 641 -16.04 -137.50 -19.96
C GLU A 641 -14.85 -137.02 -20.81
N ALA A 642 -14.87 -137.22 -22.13
CA ALA A 642 -13.80 -136.78 -23.03
C ALA A 642 -13.74 -135.25 -23.22
N GLY A 643 -14.83 -134.53 -22.92
CA GLY A 643 -14.98 -133.08 -23.11
C GLY A 643 -14.71 -132.22 -21.86
N LYS A 644 -14.47 -132.82 -20.67
CA LYS A 644 -14.34 -132.09 -19.39
C LYS A 644 -13.29 -130.97 -19.43
N GLY A 645 -12.12 -131.21 -20.02
CA GLY A 645 -11.06 -130.19 -20.12
C GLY A 645 -11.46 -129.00 -21.00
N PHE A 646 -12.16 -129.26 -22.11
CA PHE A 646 -12.70 -128.22 -23.00
C PHE A 646 -13.84 -127.44 -22.34
N ALA A 647 -14.69 -128.11 -21.54
CA ALA A 647 -15.79 -127.45 -20.84
C ALA A 647 -15.29 -126.42 -19.80
N VAL A 648 -14.19 -126.72 -19.09
CA VAL A 648 -13.57 -125.77 -18.14
C VAL A 648 -13.05 -124.54 -18.86
N VAL A 649 -12.30 -124.72 -19.95
CA VAL A 649 -11.78 -123.59 -20.74
C VAL A 649 -12.91 -122.77 -21.36
N ALA A 650 -13.95 -123.41 -21.88
CA ALA A 650 -15.11 -122.72 -22.45
C ALA A 650 -15.86 -121.88 -21.40
N ASN A 651 -16.03 -122.38 -20.17
CA ASN A 651 -16.60 -121.59 -19.07
C ASN A 651 -15.71 -120.41 -18.66
N GLU A 652 -14.39 -120.59 -18.58
CA GLU A 652 -13.46 -119.50 -18.25
C GLU A 652 -13.51 -118.38 -19.31
N VAL A 653 -13.57 -118.74 -20.60
CA VAL A 653 -13.72 -117.79 -21.70
C VAL A 653 -15.09 -117.09 -21.63
N LYS A 654 -16.14 -117.81 -21.24
CA LYS A 654 -17.48 -117.24 -21.05
C LYS A 654 -17.50 -116.18 -19.94
N ASP A 655 -16.87 -116.49 -18.81
CA ASP A 655 -16.83 -115.59 -17.67
C ASP A 655 -15.96 -114.35 -17.98
N LEU A 656 -14.81 -114.54 -18.66
CA LEU A 656 -13.98 -113.44 -19.15
C LEU A 656 -14.71 -112.54 -20.16
N ALA A 657 -15.53 -113.13 -21.04
CA ALA A 657 -16.36 -112.36 -21.98
C ALA A 657 -17.43 -111.53 -21.24
N ASN A 658 -18.08 -112.09 -20.22
CA ASN A 658 -19.03 -111.34 -19.39
C ASN A 658 -18.37 -110.21 -18.60
N GLU A 659 -17.19 -110.43 -18.02
CA GLU A 659 -16.40 -109.36 -17.38
C GLU A 659 -16.02 -108.27 -18.38
N THR A 660 -15.66 -108.64 -19.60
CA THR A 660 -15.32 -107.69 -20.68
C THR A 660 -16.54 -106.84 -21.08
N SER A 661 -17.73 -107.45 -21.23
CA SER A 661 -18.97 -106.70 -21.51
C SER A 661 -19.30 -105.73 -20.37
N LYS A 662 -19.21 -106.18 -19.12
CA LYS A 662 -19.47 -105.32 -17.96
C LYS A 662 -18.48 -104.14 -17.88
N ALA A 663 -17.20 -104.40 -18.10
CA ALA A 663 -16.17 -103.36 -18.12
C ALA A 663 -16.39 -102.36 -19.28
N THR A 664 -16.85 -102.82 -20.45
CA THR A 664 -17.14 -101.94 -21.59
C THR A 664 -18.42 -101.12 -21.40
N GLU A 665 -19.42 -101.63 -20.68
CA GLU A 665 -20.56 -100.83 -20.20
C GLU A 665 -20.10 -99.70 -19.28
N GLU A 666 -19.29 -100.01 -18.25
CA GLU A 666 -18.76 -99.00 -17.34
C GLU A 666 -17.92 -97.93 -18.07
N ILE A 667 -17.12 -98.33 -19.07
CA ILE A 667 -16.37 -97.38 -19.90
C ILE A 667 -17.33 -96.53 -20.76
N SER A 668 -18.39 -97.11 -21.33
CA SER A 668 -19.38 -96.36 -22.11
C SER A 668 -20.07 -95.30 -21.26
N GLU A 669 -20.45 -95.61 -20.01
CA GLU A 669 -21.01 -94.63 -19.08
C GLU A 669 -20.05 -93.48 -18.83
N ARG A 670 -18.76 -93.76 -18.61
CA ARG A 670 -17.73 -92.74 -18.42
C ARG A 670 -17.51 -91.88 -19.66
N ILE A 671 -17.52 -92.46 -20.85
CA ILE A 671 -17.40 -91.71 -22.11
C ILE A 671 -18.61 -90.80 -22.32
N CYS A 672 -19.82 -91.28 -22.02
CA CYS A 672 -21.03 -90.46 -22.07
C CYS A 672 -20.96 -89.27 -21.09
N ALA A 673 -20.47 -89.50 -19.87
CA ALA A 673 -20.23 -88.44 -18.90
C ALA A 673 -19.22 -87.40 -19.43
N ILE A 674 -18.09 -87.85 -19.99
CA ILE A 674 -17.09 -86.97 -20.60
C ILE A 674 -17.74 -86.15 -21.72
N GLN A 675 -18.48 -86.77 -22.65
CA GLN A 675 -19.14 -86.05 -23.75
C GLN A 675 -20.10 -84.96 -23.24
N ASN A 676 -20.91 -85.26 -22.22
CA ASN A 676 -21.82 -84.28 -21.61
C ASN A 676 -21.05 -83.12 -20.96
N ASP A 677 -19.98 -83.41 -20.21
CA ASP A 677 -19.13 -82.39 -19.58
C ASP A 677 -18.42 -81.53 -20.63
N THR A 678 -18.00 -82.14 -21.74
CA THR A 678 -17.36 -81.43 -22.86
C THR A 678 -18.35 -80.45 -23.48
N GLN A 679 -19.59 -80.88 -23.77
CA GLN A 679 -20.64 -80.02 -24.33
C GLN A 679 -21.01 -78.86 -23.38
N ALA A 680 -21.17 -79.14 -22.09
CA ALA A 680 -21.44 -78.11 -21.09
C ALA A 680 -20.30 -77.08 -21.01
N THR A 681 -19.05 -77.53 -21.18
CA THR A 681 -17.87 -76.66 -21.21
C THR A 681 -17.87 -75.77 -22.44
N VAL A 682 -18.22 -76.29 -23.63
CA VAL A 682 -18.38 -75.51 -24.86
C VAL A 682 -19.42 -74.39 -24.69
N ASP A 683 -20.58 -74.71 -24.12
CA ASP A 683 -21.64 -73.71 -23.89
C ASP A 683 -21.20 -72.64 -22.89
N ALA A 684 -20.39 -73.00 -21.89
CA ALA A 684 -19.80 -72.06 -20.94
C ALA A 684 -18.77 -71.13 -21.62
N ILE A 685 -17.88 -71.66 -22.45
CA ILE A 685 -16.89 -70.87 -23.20
C ILE A 685 -17.58 -69.92 -24.20
N GLY A 686 -18.66 -70.37 -24.85
CA GLY A 686 -19.47 -69.52 -25.73
C GLY A 686 -20.07 -68.31 -24.99
N ARG A 687 -20.61 -68.51 -23.77
CA ARG A 687 -21.11 -67.42 -22.93
C ARG A 687 -20.00 -66.45 -22.50
N ILE A 688 -18.82 -66.97 -22.12
CA ILE A 688 -17.66 -66.16 -21.77
C ILE A 688 -17.24 -65.29 -22.97
N SER A 689 -17.16 -65.89 -24.16
CA SER A 689 -16.78 -65.18 -25.39
C SER A 689 -17.76 -64.04 -25.71
N LYS A 690 -19.06 -64.25 -25.50
CA LYS A 690 -20.08 -63.20 -25.69
C LYS A 690 -19.90 -62.04 -24.70
N ILE A 691 -19.69 -62.33 -23.42
CA ILE A 691 -19.48 -61.30 -22.38
C ILE A 691 -18.22 -60.49 -22.66
N ILE A 692 -17.13 -61.13 -23.12
CA ILE A 692 -15.91 -60.42 -23.47
C ILE A 692 -16.11 -59.56 -24.73
N GLY A 693 -16.90 -60.03 -25.71
CA GLY A 693 -17.28 -59.25 -26.89
C GLY A 693 -18.04 -57.97 -26.53
N GLU A 694 -18.99 -58.04 -25.59
CA GLU A 694 -19.71 -56.86 -25.08
C GLU A 694 -18.82 -55.84 -24.34
N ILE A 695 -17.61 -56.23 -23.91
CA ILE A 695 -16.62 -55.33 -23.29
C ILE A 695 -15.70 -54.71 -24.35
N HIS A 696 -15.54 -55.36 -25.50
CA HIS A 696 -14.65 -54.94 -26.57
C HIS A 696 -15.29 -53.91 -27.52
N ASP A 697 -16.59 -54.06 -27.79
CA ASP A 697 -17.43 -53.13 -28.55
C ASP A 697 -17.92 -51.96 -27.69
#